data_AF-A0AAW1AFP2-F1
#
_entry.id   AF-A0AAW1AFP2-F1
#
_cell.length_a   1.000
_cell.length_b   1.000
_cell.length_c   1.000
_cell.angle_alpha   90.00
_cell.angle_beta   90.00
_cell.angle_gamma   90.00
#
_symmetry.space_group_name_H-M   'P 1'
#
loop_
_entity.id
_entity.type
_entity.pdbx_description
1 polymer ?
#
loop_
_entity_poly.entity_id
_entity_poly.type
_entity_poly.pdbx_seq_one_letter_code
_entity_poly.pdbx_strand_id
1 'polypeptide(L)'
;MTTEQSGHDHSLAIRQEIQRFESVHPSIYAIYDLIDLISDSHIAKQIREHVVAIEDSFVNSHEWTLARDVPELHLGIIGSSDSGKSALVHRYLTGSFMHEESPEGGRFKKEVFINDQSYLLLIRDEGGVPESQFSAWIDALLLVFSLESEESFSIVCSFYNRMCSFRNMSEVPKILVGVQDSINDSNPRVIKDIRPRKLACDLRCPYYETCAVYGLNVERVFQDVCQKIIQHISAKHYRCNGQQAIENEIKYPVPIITKNTQFLTKEMEATNSSKLNVSDKDEDTRSFHHSSTQNDSAIIGDNFHNTQNQHGDFRSSILTPTTIRKFRRKSNIFTPSKKEKYNMGEMGVGREIPVKQGYLFKRSSKSLKEWKKKYVTLLEDGRLTYHSSLHDYMNDTNGKEILLQYVTVKVPGKTPKGSKSSNAQEDSFEFSIISLENKTWHFEANNAEDRDSWISAIEQQILSSLQNSDGDKKNETDAFKMHCIKNKVSGNDACVDCGAANPDWASLNLGVLMCIECSGIHRNLGSHISKVRSLDLDDWSAGQLSVMLALGNDIANSVWEYCLNGKQKPNSDSLREEKEQWIRWKYEDKIFLPPINPNISLGKLLIDSVCRGDMRAFTLCLARCSYEDINMPVSMEDLRTPLHLACATGNLAMAQLLIWHKANPQNLDHEGRTCMSYVRALERTLDNSSDSMEMQKLLEVLEQASVSGVDDVETSQY
;
A
#
# COMPACT_ATOMS: atom_id res chain seq x y z
N MET A 1 1.21 6.19 -38.35
CA MET A 1 1.33 5.12 -37.34
C MET A 1 1.76 5.81 -36.06
N THR A 2 0.78 6.38 -35.35
CA THR A 2 1.01 7.40 -34.29
C THR A 2 -0.09 7.36 -33.21
N THR A 3 -0.93 6.31 -33.21
CA THR A 3 -2.13 6.19 -32.36
C THR A 3 -1.92 5.30 -31.13
N GLU A 4 -0.87 4.47 -31.11
CA GLU A 4 -0.62 3.50 -30.03
C GLU A 4 0.14 4.12 -28.84
N GLN A 5 0.91 5.18 -29.04
CA GLN A 5 1.70 5.81 -27.96
C GLN A 5 0.87 6.63 -26.96
N SER A 6 -0.26 7.21 -27.40
CA SER A 6 -1.10 8.05 -26.52
C SER A 6 -1.80 7.27 -25.40
N GLY A 7 -2.18 6.01 -25.62
CA GLY A 7 -2.92 5.22 -24.64
C GLY A 7 -2.13 4.88 -23.36
N HIS A 8 -0.81 4.74 -23.47
CA HIS A 8 0.04 4.43 -22.32
C HIS A 8 0.33 5.64 -21.43
N ASP A 9 0.46 6.84 -22.00
CA ASP A 9 0.81 8.05 -21.26
C ASP A 9 -0.29 8.43 -20.25
N HIS A 10 -1.56 8.31 -20.66
CA HIS A 10 -2.71 8.53 -19.78
C HIS A 10 -2.78 7.52 -18.62
N SER A 11 -2.42 6.25 -18.84
CA SER A 11 -2.44 5.20 -17.79
C SER A 11 -1.48 5.51 -16.64
N LEU A 12 -0.27 5.99 -16.95
CA LEU A 12 0.70 6.38 -15.92
C LEU A 12 0.21 7.58 -15.09
N ALA A 13 -0.36 8.59 -15.74
CA ALA A 13 -0.91 9.77 -15.08
C ALA A 13 -2.11 9.44 -14.18
N ILE A 14 -3.03 8.58 -14.65
CA ILE A 14 -4.18 8.08 -13.88
C ILE A 14 -3.69 7.37 -12.60
N ARG A 15 -2.69 6.50 -12.69
CA ARG A 15 -2.16 5.74 -11.53
C ARG A 15 -1.49 6.64 -10.49
N GLN A 16 -0.75 7.65 -10.92
CA GLN A 16 -0.12 8.62 -10.00
C GLN A 16 -1.18 9.44 -9.26
N GLU A 17 -2.27 9.83 -9.93
CA GLU A 17 -3.38 10.56 -9.31
C GLU A 17 -4.20 9.67 -8.34
N ILE A 18 -4.39 8.38 -8.64
CA ILE A 18 -5.00 7.41 -7.71
C ILE A 18 -4.11 7.22 -6.47
N GLN A 19 -2.81 6.98 -6.65
CA GLN A 19 -1.88 6.81 -5.52
C GLN A 19 -1.81 8.07 -4.63
N ARG A 20 -1.87 9.26 -5.24
CA ARG A 20 -1.96 10.54 -4.54
C ARG A 20 -3.25 10.62 -3.73
N PHE A 21 -4.39 10.27 -4.31
CA PHE A 21 -5.69 10.28 -3.66
C PHE A 21 -5.75 9.32 -2.45
N GLU A 22 -5.29 8.08 -2.63
CA GLU A 22 -5.23 7.06 -1.58
C GLU A 22 -4.30 7.48 -0.43
N SER A 23 -3.15 8.12 -0.72
CA SER A 23 -2.18 8.53 0.31
C SER A 23 -2.73 9.53 1.34
N VAL A 24 -3.79 10.28 1.01
CA VAL A 24 -4.40 11.29 1.89
C VAL A 24 -5.47 10.69 2.82
N HIS A 25 -6.11 9.57 2.44
CA HIS A 25 -7.22 8.98 3.21
C HIS A 25 -6.86 8.61 4.65
N PRO A 26 -5.72 7.94 4.95
CA PRO A 26 -5.32 7.65 6.33
C PRO A 26 -5.16 8.92 7.20
N SER A 27 -4.78 10.05 6.59
CA SER A 27 -4.66 11.33 7.31
C SER A 27 -6.03 11.95 7.60
N ILE A 28 -7.02 11.77 6.72
CA ILE A 28 -8.39 12.24 6.94
C ILE A 28 -9.09 11.38 7.99
N TYR A 29 -8.97 10.05 7.94
CA TYR A 29 -9.54 9.17 8.97
C TYR A 29 -8.95 9.43 10.35
N ALA A 30 -7.63 9.63 10.47
CA ALA A 30 -7.00 10.04 11.73
C ALA A 30 -7.50 11.39 12.25
N ILE A 31 -7.99 12.30 11.39
CA ILE A 31 -8.64 13.55 11.81
C ILE A 31 -10.05 13.28 12.32
N TYR A 32 -10.83 12.38 11.72
CA TYR A 32 -12.14 11.95 12.25
C TYR A 32 -12.00 11.28 13.64
N ASP A 33 -11.01 10.40 13.84
CA ASP A 33 -10.69 9.82 15.16
C ASP A 33 -10.38 10.90 16.22
N LEU A 34 -9.66 11.95 15.82
CA LEU A 34 -9.32 13.09 16.69
C LEU A 34 -10.51 14.02 16.95
N ILE A 35 -11.49 14.10 16.05
CA ILE A 35 -12.74 14.85 16.24
C ILE A 35 -13.62 14.14 17.29
N ASP A 36 -13.73 12.82 17.24
CA ASP A 36 -14.60 12.06 18.15
C ASP A 36 -14.03 11.96 19.58
N LEU A 37 -12.78 12.37 19.78
CA LEU A 37 -12.16 12.64 21.09
C LEU A 37 -12.51 14.03 21.68
N ILE A 38 -13.16 14.93 20.91
CA ILE A 38 -13.51 16.28 21.38
C ILE A 38 -14.76 16.25 22.26
N SER A 39 -14.61 16.68 23.51
CA SER A 39 -15.70 16.64 24.51
C SER A 39 -16.85 17.65 24.28
N ASP A 40 -16.67 18.63 23.38
CA ASP A 40 -17.68 19.60 23.00
C ASP A 40 -18.29 19.24 21.64
N SER A 41 -19.54 18.77 21.67
CA SER A 41 -20.30 18.35 20.49
C SER A 41 -20.52 19.46 19.46
N HIS A 42 -20.56 20.74 19.85
CA HIS A 42 -20.74 21.85 18.91
C HIS A 42 -19.45 22.12 18.13
N ILE A 43 -18.31 22.10 18.82
CA ILE A 43 -16.99 22.27 18.20
C ILE A 43 -16.66 21.06 17.33
N ALA A 44 -16.90 19.83 17.82
CA ALA A 44 -16.70 18.60 17.05
C ALA A 44 -17.50 18.62 15.73
N LYS A 45 -18.78 19.06 15.77
CA LYS A 45 -19.62 19.17 14.57
C LYS A 45 -19.11 20.20 13.57
N GLN A 46 -18.69 21.38 14.03
CA GLN A 46 -18.13 22.42 13.15
C GLN A 46 -16.80 21.99 12.52
N ILE A 47 -15.94 21.29 13.25
CA ILE A 47 -14.70 20.75 12.70
C ILE A 47 -15.00 19.63 11.70
N ARG A 48 -15.95 18.72 11.99
CA ARG A 48 -16.42 17.69 11.05
C ARG A 48 -16.96 18.32 9.75
N GLU A 49 -17.79 19.36 9.84
CA GLU A 49 -18.30 20.12 8.69
C GLU A 49 -17.17 20.77 7.86
N HIS A 50 -16.12 21.30 8.51
CA HIS A 50 -14.97 21.85 7.81
C HIS A 50 -14.06 20.78 7.17
N VAL A 51 -13.91 19.60 7.80
CA VAL A 51 -13.14 18.49 7.24
C VAL A 51 -13.88 17.88 6.04
N VAL A 52 -15.19 17.67 6.12
CA VAL A 52 -16.02 17.28 4.97
C VAL A 52 -15.92 18.31 3.84
N ALA A 53 -15.89 19.62 4.14
CA ALA A 53 -15.70 20.65 3.11
C ALA A 53 -14.29 20.64 2.46
N ILE A 54 -13.25 20.24 3.21
CA ILE A 54 -11.89 20.06 2.69
C ILE A 54 -11.80 18.78 1.85
N GLU A 55 -12.41 17.69 2.30
CA GLU A 55 -12.54 16.42 1.58
C GLU A 55 -13.31 16.63 0.27
N ASP A 56 -14.45 17.35 0.32
CA ASP A 56 -15.18 17.83 -0.86
C ASP A 56 -14.27 18.65 -1.79
N SER A 57 -13.53 19.62 -1.26
CA SER A 57 -12.64 20.44 -2.10
C SER A 57 -11.47 19.65 -2.69
N PHE A 58 -11.02 18.57 -2.05
CA PHE A 58 -9.92 17.73 -2.53
C PHE A 58 -10.41 16.71 -3.57
N VAL A 59 -11.57 16.08 -3.34
CA VAL A 59 -12.17 15.12 -4.28
C VAL A 59 -12.66 15.82 -5.55
N ASN A 60 -13.19 17.04 -5.44
CA ASN A 60 -13.72 17.83 -6.55
C ASN A 60 -12.71 18.84 -7.15
N SER A 61 -11.43 18.83 -6.76
CA SER A 61 -10.41 19.68 -7.40
C SER A 61 -9.96 19.07 -8.73
N HIS A 62 -10.38 19.69 -9.83
CA HIS A 62 -10.03 19.26 -11.20
C HIS A 62 -8.59 19.59 -11.64
N GLU A 63 -7.79 20.21 -10.78
CA GLU A 63 -6.38 20.54 -11.00
C GLU A 63 -5.59 20.17 -9.72
N TRP A 64 -4.33 19.71 -9.73
CA TRP A 64 -3.20 20.13 -10.58
C TRP A 64 -2.22 18.98 -10.94
N THR A 65 -2.67 17.83 -11.45
CA THR A 65 -1.75 16.74 -11.88
C THR A 65 -2.01 16.12 -13.26
N LEU A 66 -3.22 16.17 -13.80
CA LEU A 66 -3.56 15.55 -15.09
C LEU A 66 -3.47 16.54 -16.25
N ALA A 67 -3.03 16.07 -17.42
CA ALA A 67 -3.27 16.76 -18.69
C ALA A 67 -4.77 16.72 -19.03
N ARG A 68 -5.30 17.78 -19.65
CA ARG A 68 -6.75 18.01 -19.85
C ARG A 68 -7.43 17.09 -20.88
N ASP A 69 -6.76 16.02 -21.28
CA ASP A 69 -7.16 15.09 -22.34
C ASP A 69 -7.50 13.67 -21.80
N VAL A 70 -7.41 13.45 -20.49
CA VAL A 70 -7.76 12.16 -19.85
C VAL A 70 -9.29 11.98 -19.80
N PRO A 71 -9.85 10.84 -20.26
CA PRO A 71 -11.29 10.62 -20.25
C PRO A 71 -11.78 10.11 -18.87
N GLU A 72 -12.60 10.92 -18.22
CA GLU A 72 -13.24 10.64 -16.93
C GLU A 72 -14.64 10.01 -17.10
N LEU A 73 -15.05 9.18 -16.14
CA LEU A 73 -16.36 8.54 -16.08
C LEU A 73 -16.99 8.72 -14.69
N HIS A 74 -18.11 9.44 -14.57
CA HIS A 74 -18.74 9.72 -13.27
C HIS A 74 -19.82 8.70 -12.91
N LEU A 75 -19.54 7.84 -11.94
CA LEU A 75 -20.43 6.77 -11.48
C LEU A 75 -21.05 7.07 -10.12
N GLY A 76 -22.36 7.34 -10.11
CA GLY A 76 -23.14 7.45 -8.89
C GLY A 76 -23.73 6.12 -8.45
N ILE A 77 -23.70 5.86 -7.13
CA ILE A 77 -24.29 4.68 -6.51
C ILE A 77 -25.30 5.13 -5.45
N ILE A 78 -26.50 4.57 -5.51
CA ILE A 78 -27.61 4.85 -4.59
C ILE A 78 -28.11 3.53 -3.98
N GLY A 79 -28.25 3.50 -2.66
CA GLY A 79 -28.94 2.46 -1.90
C GLY A 79 -29.43 3.00 -0.56
N SER A 80 -29.98 2.14 0.31
CA SER A 80 -30.13 2.45 1.74
C SER A 80 -28.76 2.38 2.45
N SER A 81 -28.72 2.55 3.78
CA SER A 81 -27.63 2.00 4.59
C SER A 81 -27.46 0.51 4.26
N ASP A 82 -28.48 -0.28 4.63
CA ASP A 82 -28.60 -1.74 4.66
C ASP A 82 -28.70 -2.41 3.26
N SER A 83 -28.00 -1.90 2.25
CA SER A 83 -28.14 -2.31 0.84
C SER A 83 -26.96 -3.13 0.31
N GLY A 84 -25.88 -3.27 1.08
CA GLY A 84 -24.62 -3.87 0.64
C GLY A 84 -23.83 -2.98 -0.33
N LYS A 85 -24.22 -1.70 -0.52
CA LYS A 85 -23.61 -0.80 -1.52
C LYS A 85 -22.10 -0.58 -1.28
N SER A 86 -21.71 -0.30 -0.04
CA SER A 86 -20.31 -0.01 0.30
C SER A 86 -19.47 -1.30 0.28
N ALA A 87 -20.05 -2.44 0.67
CA ALA A 87 -19.42 -3.75 0.52
C ALA A 87 -19.20 -4.15 -0.95
N LEU A 88 -20.18 -3.88 -1.83
CA LEU A 88 -20.10 -4.08 -3.28
C LEU A 88 -19.00 -3.21 -3.92
N VAL A 89 -18.89 -1.94 -3.51
CA VAL A 89 -17.84 -1.02 -3.96
C VAL A 89 -16.48 -1.46 -3.45
N HIS A 90 -16.33 -1.73 -2.16
CA HIS A 90 -15.07 -2.21 -1.59
C HIS A 90 -14.59 -3.48 -2.29
N ARG A 91 -15.49 -4.46 -2.51
CA ARG A 91 -15.16 -5.69 -3.22
C ARG A 91 -14.70 -5.45 -4.67
N TYR A 92 -15.27 -4.46 -5.36
CA TYR A 92 -14.81 -4.07 -6.70
C TYR A 92 -13.45 -3.36 -6.68
N LEU A 93 -13.14 -2.59 -5.63
CA LEU A 93 -11.87 -1.86 -5.50
C LEU A 93 -10.73 -2.80 -5.11
N THR A 94 -10.84 -3.48 -3.96
CA THR A 94 -9.77 -4.22 -3.27
C THR A 94 -9.81 -5.74 -3.47
N GLY A 95 -10.89 -6.28 -4.03
CA GLY A 95 -11.08 -7.73 -4.17
C GLY A 95 -11.49 -8.46 -2.88
N SER A 96 -11.60 -7.77 -1.73
CA SER A 96 -11.98 -8.35 -0.43
C SER A 96 -13.36 -7.88 0.06
N PHE A 97 -14.00 -8.71 0.88
CA PHE A 97 -15.31 -8.39 1.47
C PHE A 97 -15.15 -7.56 2.75
N MET A 98 -15.95 -6.50 2.88
CA MET A 98 -16.04 -5.64 4.06
C MET A 98 -17.41 -5.87 4.71
N HIS A 99 -17.43 -6.09 6.02
CA HIS A 99 -18.65 -6.46 6.76
C HIS A 99 -19.35 -5.25 7.42
N GLU A 100 -18.67 -4.11 7.52
CA GLU A 100 -19.23 -2.86 8.05
C GLU A 100 -19.61 -1.94 6.88
N GLU A 101 -20.81 -1.37 6.91
CA GLU A 101 -21.28 -0.43 5.88
C GLU A 101 -20.99 1.02 6.30
N SER A 102 -20.50 1.84 5.37
CA SER A 102 -20.18 3.25 5.62
C SER A 102 -21.46 4.09 5.69
N PRO A 103 -21.84 4.69 6.85
CA PRO A 103 -23.10 5.43 6.98
C PRO A 103 -23.05 6.81 6.31
N GLU A 104 -21.86 7.43 6.23
CA GLU A 104 -21.65 8.76 5.66
C GLU A 104 -21.43 8.71 4.12
N GLY A 105 -21.34 7.51 3.51
CA GLY A 105 -21.01 7.30 2.09
C GLY A 105 -19.51 7.17 1.84
N GLY A 106 -19.08 7.34 0.59
CA GLY A 106 -17.67 7.26 0.20
C GLY A 106 -17.37 7.66 -1.24
N ARG A 107 -16.12 8.03 -1.55
CA ARG A 107 -15.69 8.45 -2.88
C ARG A 107 -14.35 7.82 -3.26
N PHE A 108 -14.27 7.29 -4.48
CA PHE A 108 -13.18 6.42 -4.89
C PHE A 108 -12.75 6.70 -6.34
N LYS A 109 -11.45 6.60 -6.62
CA LYS A 109 -10.87 6.69 -7.97
C LYS A 109 -10.35 5.31 -8.39
N LYS A 110 -10.63 4.84 -9.61
CA LYS A 110 -10.07 3.59 -10.16
C LYS A 110 -9.78 3.68 -11.66
N GLU A 111 -8.66 3.10 -12.09
CA GLU A 111 -8.35 2.91 -13.51
C GLU A 111 -9.20 1.77 -14.08
N VAL A 112 -9.82 2.01 -15.25
CA VAL A 112 -10.63 1.00 -15.94
C VAL A 112 -10.22 0.93 -17.42
N PHE A 113 -9.93 -0.28 -17.90
CA PHE A 113 -9.54 -0.55 -19.28
C PHE A 113 -10.74 -1.01 -20.11
N ILE A 114 -11.10 -0.27 -21.15
CA ILE A 114 -12.19 -0.58 -22.08
C ILE A 114 -11.75 -0.22 -23.50
N ASN A 115 -11.91 -1.17 -24.44
CA ASN A 115 -11.57 -0.99 -25.86
C ASN A 115 -10.14 -0.46 -26.07
N ASP A 116 -9.18 -1.05 -25.36
CA ASP A 116 -7.74 -0.71 -25.38
C ASP A 116 -7.40 0.75 -25.03
N GLN A 117 -8.30 1.41 -24.28
CA GLN A 117 -8.10 2.73 -23.68
C GLN A 117 -8.29 2.67 -22.16
N SER A 118 -7.49 3.46 -21.44
CA SER A 118 -7.62 3.68 -19.99
C SER A 118 -8.58 4.85 -19.72
N TYR A 119 -9.48 4.64 -18.78
CA TYR A 119 -10.45 5.63 -18.31
C TYR A 119 -10.31 5.81 -16.80
N LEU A 120 -10.48 7.05 -16.32
CA LEU A 120 -10.55 7.35 -14.88
C LEU A 120 -12.01 7.21 -14.41
N LEU A 121 -12.32 6.12 -13.73
CA LEU A 121 -13.62 5.92 -13.10
C LEU A 121 -13.64 6.63 -11.73
N LEU A 122 -14.54 7.61 -11.61
CA LEU A 122 -14.83 8.31 -10.36
C LEU A 122 -16.13 7.73 -9.77
N ILE A 123 -16.04 7.05 -8.64
CA ILE A 123 -17.16 6.39 -7.97
C ILE A 123 -17.59 7.22 -6.76
N ARG A 124 -18.90 7.47 -6.64
CA ARG A 124 -19.51 8.16 -5.49
C ARG A 124 -20.66 7.34 -4.91
N ASP A 125 -20.44 6.80 -3.72
CA ASP A 125 -21.43 6.06 -2.92
C ASP A 125 -22.16 7.02 -1.98
N GLU A 126 -23.46 7.23 -2.19
CA GLU A 126 -24.29 8.08 -1.35
C GLU A 126 -24.94 7.27 -0.22
N GLY A 127 -24.53 7.53 1.02
CA GLY A 127 -25.18 6.97 2.22
C GLY A 127 -26.57 7.57 2.52
N GLY A 128 -26.85 8.76 1.97
CA GLY A 128 -27.99 9.60 2.33
C GLY A 128 -29.06 9.75 1.24
N VAL A 129 -29.94 10.73 1.44
CA VAL A 129 -31.02 11.06 0.50
C VAL A 129 -30.46 11.87 -0.67
N PRO A 130 -30.62 11.44 -1.95
CA PRO A 130 -29.92 12.08 -3.08
C PRO A 130 -30.22 13.58 -3.25
N GLU A 131 -29.15 14.33 -3.53
CA GLU A 131 -29.18 15.77 -3.77
C GLU A 131 -29.16 16.16 -5.25
N SER A 132 -29.53 17.41 -5.54
CA SER A 132 -29.48 17.97 -6.90
C SER A 132 -28.06 18.08 -7.45
N GLN A 133 -27.03 18.23 -6.60
CA GLN A 133 -25.64 18.30 -7.04
C GLN A 133 -25.16 16.94 -7.56
N PHE A 134 -25.40 15.88 -6.78
CA PHE A 134 -25.14 14.49 -7.20
C PHE A 134 -25.87 14.16 -8.52
N SER A 135 -27.13 14.56 -8.66
CA SER A 135 -27.89 14.37 -9.90
C SER A 135 -27.31 15.08 -11.12
N ALA A 136 -26.56 16.18 -10.94
CA ALA A 136 -25.87 16.87 -12.03
C ALA A 136 -24.52 16.23 -12.37
N TRP A 137 -23.79 15.75 -11.36
CA TRP A 137 -22.44 15.19 -11.49
C TRP A 137 -22.37 13.83 -12.20
N ILE A 138 -23.38 12.97 -12.05
CA ILE A 138 -23.34 11.58 -12.57
C ILE A 138 -23.44 11.47 -14.10
N ASP A 139 -22.66 10.55 -14.68
CA ASP A 139 -22.81 10.05 -16.05
C ASP A 139 -23.63 8.75 -16.12
N ALA A 140 -23.52 7.90 -15.09
CA ALA A 140 -24.37 6.71 -14.92
C ALA A 140 -24.76 6.47 -13.45
N LEU A 141 -25.79 5.64 -13.26
CA LEU A 141 -26.42 5.37 -11.97
C LEU A 141 -26.56 3.87 -11.66
N LEU A 142 -25.95 3.43 -10.56
CA LEU A 142 -26.24 2.13 -9.93
C LEU A 142 -27.32 2.28 -8.86
N LEU A 143 -28.36 1.44 -8.96
CA LEU A 143 -29.43 1.32 -7.98
C LEU A 143 -29.24 0.00 -7.23
N VAL A 144 -28.79 0.05 -5.98
CA VAL A 144 -28.38 -1.11 -5.18
C VAL A 144 -29.35 -1.35 -4.03
N PHE A 145 -29.87 -2.57 -3.91
CA PHE A 145 -30.76 -2.98 -2.83
C PHE A 145 -30.41 -4.40 -2.35
N SER A 146 -30.70 -4.70 -1.08
CA SER A 146 -30.46 -6.03 -0.50
C SER A 146 -31.67 -6.96 -0.71
N LEU A 147 -31.45 -8.20 -1.15
CA LEU A 147 -32.52 -9.15 -1.48
C LEU A 147 -33.25 -9.75 -0.25
N GLU A 148 -32.77 -9.48 0.96
CA GLU A 148 -33.45 -9.73 2.24
C GLU A 148 -34.32 -8.56 2.72
N SER A 149 -34.00 -7.30 2.35
CA SER A 149 -34.68 -6.11 2.89
C SER A 149 -35.66 -5.49 1.90
N GLU A 150 -36.97 -5.72 2.10
CA GLU A 150 -38.04 -5.05 1.33
C GLU A 150 -38.05 -3.53 1.55
N GLU A 151 -37.54 -3.04 2.69
CA GLU A 151 -37.35 -1.62 2.95
C GLU A 151 -36.27 -1.01 2.03
N SER A 152 -35.12 -1.67 1.85
CA SER A 152 -34.07 -1.20 0.92
C SER A 152 -34.58 -1.04 -0.53
N PHE A 153 -35.41 -1.98 -0.99
CA PHE A 153 -36.03 -1.95 -2.32
C PHE A 153 -37.07 -0.82 -2.46
N SER A 154 -37.81 -0.51 -1.40
CA SER A 154 -38.75 0.62 -1.36
C SER A 154 -38.01 1.97 -1.37
N ILE A 155 -36.93 2.09 -0.59
CA ILE A 155 -36.06 3.26 -0.52
C ILE A 155 -35.43 3.56 -1.88
N VAL A 156 -34.90 2.56 -2.58
CA VAL A 156 -34.34 2.71 -3.94
C VAL A 156 -35.39 3.25 -4.94
N CYS A 157 -36.64 2.80 -4.86
CA CYS A 157 -37.72 3.35 -5.69
C CYS A 157 -38.02 4.83 -5.35
N SER A 158 -38.01 5.19 -4.06
CA SER A 158 -38.20 6.58 -3.60
C SER A 158 -37.07 7.50 -4.08
N PHE A 159 -35.82 7.06 -3.92
CA PHE A 159 -34.63 7.78 -4.35
C PHE A 159 -34.56 7.96 -5.87
N TYR A 160 -34.95 6.95 -6.66
CA TYR A 160 -35.08 7.09 -8.11
C TYR A 160 -36.10 8.17 -8.51
N ASN A 161 -37.28 8.19 -7.87
CA ASN A 161 -38.32 9.19 -8.15
C ASN A 161 -37.87 10.62 -7.76
N ARG A 162 -37.13 10.76 -6.66
CA ARG A 162 -36.51 12.03 -6.25
C ARG A 162 -35.47 12.50 -7.28
N MET A 163 -34.60 11.61 -7.76
CA MET A 163 -33.62 11.92 -8.81
C MET A 163 -34.28 12.36 -10.13
N CYS A 164 -35.39 11.72 -10.51
CA CYS A 164 -36.20 12.14 -11.68
C CYS A 164 -36.83 13.53 -11.54
N SER A 165 -36.89 14.09 -10.32
CA SER A 165 -37.36 15.45 -10.07
C SER A 165 -36.28 16.51 -10.30
N PHE A 166 -35.00 16.13 -10.33
CA PHE A 166 -33.86 17.03 -10.58
C PHE A 166 -33.32 16.94 -12.01
N ARG A 167 -33.33 15.75 -12.64
CA ARG A 167 -32.79 15.52 -13.98
C ARG A 167 -33.62 14.50 -14.75
N ASN A 168 -33.70 14.65 -16.08
CA ASN A 168 -34.37 13.67 -16.93
C ASN A 168 -33.57 12.34 -16.98
N MET A 169 -33.97 11.40 -16.14
CA MET A 169 -33.35 10.08 -15.99
C MET A 169 -33.64 9.10 -17.15
N SER A 170 -34.12 9.60 -18.31
CA SER A 170 -34.12 8.85 -19.57
C SER A 170 -32.80 8.94 -20.34
N GLU A 171 -31.95 9.93 -20.03
CA GLU A 171 -30.65 10.14 -20.70
C GLU A 171 -29.46 9.54 -19.93
N VAL A 172 -29.65 9.09 -18.70
CA VAL A 172 -28.56 8.55 -17.86
C VAL A 172 -28.61 7.03 -17.92
N PRO A 173 -27.55 6.34 -18.41
CA PRO A 173 -27.40 4.90 -18.27
C PRO A 173 -27.52 4.47 -16.81
N LYS A 174 -28.32 3.44 -16.56
CA LYS A 174 -28.58 2.96 -15.19
C LYS A 174 -28.74 1.46 -15.15
N ILE A 175 -28.37 0.87 -14.01
CA ILE A 175 -28.41 -0.57 -13.76
C ILE A 175 -29.01 -0.84 -12.38
N LEU A 176 -29.87 -1.86 -12.29
CA LEU A 176 -30.47 -2.32 -11.03
C LEU A 176 -29.71 -3.54 -10.51
N VAL A 177 -29.30 -3.51 -9.24
CA VAL A 177 -28.45 -4.51 -8.60
C VAL A 177 -29.09 -5.03 -7.32
N GLY A 178 -29.33 -6.35 -7.25
CA GLY A 178 -29.77 -7.03 -6.04
C GLY A 178 -28.62 -7.75 -5.34
N VAL A 179 -28.29 -7.34 -4.11
CA VAL A 179 -27.18 -7.90 -3.31
C VAL A 179 -27.64 -9.12 -2.50
N GLN A 180 -26.76 -10.11 -2.33
CA GLN A 180 -27.05 -11.42 -1.72
C GLN A 180 -26.21 -11.76 -0.47
N ASP A 181 -25.42 -10.82 0.04
CA ASP A 181 -24.31 -11.06 0.96
C ASP A 181 -24.70 -11.77 2.28
N SER A 182 -25.86 -11.44 2.83
CA SER A 182 -26.36 -11.99 4.08
C SER A 182 -27.15 -13.32 3.92
N ILE A 183 -27.47 -13.75 2.70
CA ILE A 183 -28.45 -14.83 2.47
C ILE A 183 -27.89 -16.18 2.96
N ASN A 184 -28.58 -16.79 3.92
CA ASN A 184 -28.21 -18.07 4.52
C ASN A 184 -29.47 -18.82 5.02
N ASP A 185 -29.32 -20.06 5.51
CA ASP A 185 -30.46 -20.88 5.95
C ASP A 185 -31.26 -20.30 7.14
N SER A 186 -30.71 -19.31 7.86
CA SER A 186 -31.42 -18.54 8.90
C SER A 186 -32.06 -17.25 8.38
N ASN A 187 -31.46 -16.62 7.35
CA ASN A 187 -31.97 -15.40 6.68
C ASN A 187 -32.37 -15.70 5.22
N PRO A 188 -33.60 -16.19 4.97
CA PRO A 188 -34.06 -16.54 3.63
C PRO A 188 -34.41 -15.31 2.77
N ARG A 189 -34.10 -15.40 1.47
CA ARG A 189 -34.40 -14.38 0.45
C ARG A 189 -35.87 -13.94 0.45
N VAL A 190 -36.12 -12.68 0.82
CA VAL A 190 -37.47 -12.07 0.87
C VAL A 190 -37.93 -11.63 -0.52
N ILE A 191 -37.06 -10.99 -1.31
CA ILE A 191 -37.42 -10.40 -2.60
C ILE A 191 -37.22 -11.41 -3.74
N LYS A 192 -38.33 -11.95 -4.26
CA LYS A 192 -38.35 -12.91 -5.38
C LYS A 192 -38.19 -12.20 -6.74
N ASP A 193 -37.43 -12.82 -7.65
CA ASP A 193 -37.07 -12.37 -9.01
C ASP A 193 -38.10 -11.52 -9.78
N ILE A 194 -39.38 -11.89 -9.70
CA ILE A 194 -40.47 -11.26 -10.45
C ILE A 194 -40.57 -9.76 -10.14
N ARG A 195 -40.31 -9.34 -8.89
CA ARG A 195 -40.39 -7.93 -8.47
C ARG A 195 -39.25 -7.07 -9.04
N PRO A 196 -37.96 -7.40 -8.82
CA PRO A 196 -36.86 -6.65 -9.41
C PRO A 196 -36.86 -6.65 -10.93
N ARG A 197 -37.21 -7.79 -11.57
CA ARG A 197 -37.29 -7.87 -13.04
C ARG A 197 -38.43 -7.00 -13.61
N LYS A 198 -39.56 -6.88 -12.90
CA LYS A 198 -40.61 -5.92 -13.28
C LYS A 198 -40.10 -4.48 -13.16
N LEU A 199 -39.50 -4.11 -12.02
CA LEU A 199 -38.94 -2.77 -11.82
C LEU A 199 -37.90 -2.44 -12.90
N ALA A 200 -37.03 -3.38 -13.25
CA ALA A 200 -36.03 -3.21 -14.31
C ALA A 200 -36.66 -2.95 -15.69
N CYS A 201 -37.76 -3.65 -16.03
CA CYS A 201 -38.55 -3.37 -17.24
C CYS A 201 -39.21 -1.98 -17.19
N ASP A 202 -39.83 -1.62 -16.06
CA ASP A 202 -40.50 -0.32 -15.87
C ASP A 202 -39.49 0.85 -15.97
N LEU A 203 -38.27 0.66 -15.44
CA LEU A 203 -37.15 1.62 -15.51
C LEU A 203 -36.37 1.61 -16.83
N ARG A 204 -36.51 0.55 -17.64
CA ARG A 204 -35.71 0.22 -18.84
C ARG A 204 -34.20 0.06 -18.56
N CYS A 205 -33.84 -0.69 -17.53
CA CYS A 205 -32.45 -1.03 -17.19
C CYS A 205 -32.22 -2.55 -17.15
N PRO A 206 -30.97 -3.04 -17.29
CA PRO A 206 -30.65 -4.42 -16.94
C PRO A 206 -30.77 -4.63 -15.43
N TYR A 207 -30.93 -5.90 -15.04
CA TYR A 207 -30.95 -6.36 -13.66
C TYR A 207 -29.87 -7.42 -13.45
N TYR A 208 -29.03 -7.23 -12.43
CA TYR A 208 -28.00 -8.18 -12.00
C TYR A 208 -28.20 -8.56 -10.55
N GLU A 209 -27.82 -9.80 -10.21
CA GLU A 209 -27.71 -10.26 -8.83
C GLU A 209 -26.23 -10.44 -8.50
N THR A 210 -25.78 -9.84 -7.41
CA THR A 210 -24.37 -9.77 -7.01
C THR A 210 -24.17 -10.28 -5.59
N CYS A 211 -22.96 -10.77 -5.30
CA CYS A 211 -22.55 -11.08 -3.93
C CYS A 211 -21.10 -10.64 -3.71
N ALA A 212 -20.88 -9.72 -2.77
CA ALA A 212 -19.56 -9.22 -2.42
C ALA A 212 -18.75 -10.22 -1.56
N VAL A 213 -19.41 -11.19 -0.90
CA VAL A 213 -18.74 -12.24 -0.10
C VAL A 213 -17.87 -13.16 -0.98
N TYR A 214 -18.41 -13.61 -2.11
CA TYR A 214 -17.73 -14.52 -3.05
C TYR A 214 -17.57 -13.96 -4.48
N GLY A 215 -17.74 -12.64 -4.66
CA GLY A 215 -17.42 -11.92 -5.90
C GLY A 215 -18.40 -12.09 -7.07
N LEU A 216 -19.59 -12.65 -6.86
CA LEU A 216 -20.55 -12.93 -7.93
C LEU A 216 -20.97 -11.65 -8.68
N ASN A 217 -20.74 -11.65 -10.00
CA ASN A 217 -21.10 -10.59 -10.97
C ASN A 217 -20.55 -9.17 -10.67
N VAL A 218 -19.75 -8.97 -9.62
CA VAL A 218 -19.31 -7.63 -9.17
C VAL A 218 -18.60 -6.87 -10.30
N GLU A 219 -17.49 -7.40 -10.82
CA GLU A 219 -16.75 -6.79 -11.93
C GLU A 219 -17.62 -6.57 -13.17
N ARG A 220 -18.50 -7.53 -13.48
CA ARG A 220 -19.38 -7.52 -14.66
C ARG A 220 -20.36 -6.36 -14.62
N VAL A 221 -20.88 -6.01 -13.44
CA VAL A 221 -21.75 -4.85 -13.26
C VAL A 221 -20.98 -3.56 -13.56
N PHE A 222 -19.82 -3.35 -12.93
CA PHE A 222 -19.03 -2.13 -13.15
C PHE A 222 -18.54 -1.98 -14.60
N GLN A 223 -18.11 -3.08 -15.24
CA GLN A 223 -17.75 -3.10 -16.66
C GLN A 223 -18.93 -2.72 -17.57
N ASP A 224 -20.12 -3.30 -17.36
CA ASP A 224 -21.32 -3.03 -18.16
C ASP A 224 -21.84 -1.59 -17.97
N VAL A 225 -21.69 -1.00 -16.78
CA VAL A 225 -21.94 0.44 -16.58
C VAL A 225 -20.97 1.29 -17.41
N CYS A 226 -19.66 1.06 -17.26
CA CYS A 226 -18.65 1.90 -17.90
C CYS A 226 -18.73 1.83 -19.44
N GLN A 227 -18.98 0.64 -20.00
CA GLN A 227 -19.24 0.48 -21.44
C GLN A 227 -20.48 1.27 -21.88
N LYS A 228 -21.55 1.31 -21.08
CA LYS A 228 -22.76 2.10 -21.37
C LYS A 228 -22.54 3.61 -21.25
N ILE A 229 -21.67 4.08 -20.36
CA ILE A 229 -21.25 5.50 -20.33
C ILE A 229 -20.56 5.85 -21.66
N ILE A 230 -19.56 5.08 -22.08
CA ILE A 230 -18.79 5.33 -23.31
C ILE A 230 -19.69 5.28 -24.57
N GLN A 231 -20.63 4.33 -24.64
CA GLN A 231 -21.66 4.27 -25.70
C GLN A 231 -22.56 5.51 -25.72
N HIS A 232 -22.86 6.10 -24.56
CA HIS A 232 -23.69 7.30 -24.47
C HIS A 232 -22.92 8.58 -24.80
N ILE A 233 -21.66 8.72 -24.33
CA ILE A 233 -20.77 9.84 -24.66
C ILE A 233 -20.55 9.91 -26.18
N SER A 234 -20.23 8.78 -26.82
CA SER A 234 -20.05 8.70 -28.27
C SER A 234 -21.35 9.01 -29.03
N ALA A 235 -22.50 8.48 -28.59
CA ALA A 235 -23.80 8.78 -29.19
C ALA A 235 -24.19 10.28 -29.08
N LYS A 236 -23.76 10.99 -28.03
CA LYS A 236 -23.95 12.45 -27.92
C LYS A 236 -23.03 13.24 -28.85
N HIS A 237 -21.77 12.85 -29.01
CA HIS A 237 -20.85 13.49 -29.96
C HIS A 237 -21.37 13.41 -31.42
N TYR A 238 -21.85 12.24 -31.86
CA TYR A 238 -22.43 12.09 -33.20
C TYR A 238 -23.72 12.90 -33.43
N ARG A 239 -24.46 13.26 -32.39
CA ARG A 239 -25.63 14.14 -32.51
C ARG A 239 -25.27 15.62 -32.67
N CYS A 240 -24.14 16.07 -32.11
CA CYS A 240 -23.74 17.48 -32.20
C CYS A 240 -23.20 17.83 -33.59
N ASN A 241 -22.37 16.95 -34.18
CA ASN A 241 -21.81 17.14 -35.53
C ASN A 241 -22.83 16.99 -36.68
N GLY A 242 -24.12 16.79 -36.38
CA GLY A 242 -25.19 16.65 -37.36
C GLY A 242 -25.70 17.96 -37.96
N GLN A 243 -25.30 19.13 -37.44
CA GLN A 243 -25.70 20.44 -37.94
C GLN A 243 -24.52 21.43 -37.91
N GLN A 244 -24.40 22.25 -38.98
CA GLN A 244 -23.38 23.27 -39.22
C GLN A 244 -21.94 22.77 -39.44
N ALA A 245 -21.69 22.25 -40.65
CA ALA A 245 -20.37 22.36 -41.27
C ALA A 245 -20.23 23.78 -41.89
N ILE A 246 -19.67 24.73 -41.14
CA ILE A 246 -19.15 26.01 -41.65
C ILE A 246 -17.82 26.27 -40.95
N GLU A 247 -16.80 26.67 -41.69
CA GLU A 247 -15.46 27.01 -41.17
C GLU A 247 -15.51 28.26 -40.29
N ASN A 248 -14.75 28.28 -39.19
CA ASN A 248 -14.12 29.48 -38.62
C ASN A 248 -13.12 29.12 -37.52
N GLU A 249 -11.94 29.75 -37.53
CA GLU A 249 -11.08 29.80 -36.35
C GLU A 249 -11.74 30.68 -35.27
N ILE A 250 -11.81 30.19 -34.02
CA ILE A 250 -11.99 31.10 -32.86
C ILE A 250 -10.93 30.78 -31.82
N LYS A 251 -10.08 31.78 -31.57
CA LYS A 251 -9.03 31.78 -30.54
C LYS A 251 -9.67 31.96 -29.17
N TYR A 252 -9.27 31.15 -28.19
CA TYR A 252 -9.48 31.48 -26.78
C TYR A 252 -8.27 32.26 -26.22
N PRO A 253 -8.47 33.27 -25.36
CA PRO A 253 -7.41 34.19 -24.94
C PRO A 253 -6.48 33.58 -23.88
N VAL A 254 -5.19 33.84 -24.01
CA VAL A 254 -4.16 33.48 -23.01
C VAL A 254 -4.09 34.55 -21.92
N PRO A 255 -4.28 34.22 -20.63
CA PRO A 255 -3.92 35.11 -19.52
C PRO A 255 -2.40 35.12 -19.37
N ILE A 256 -1.76 36.26 -19.66
CA ILE A 256 -0.31 36.41 -19.49
C ILE A 256 0.00 36.61 -18.00
N ILE A 257 0.46 35.56 -17.31
CA ILE A 257 1.02 35.69 -15.96
C ILE A 257 2.48 36.18 -16.09
N THR A 258 2.67 37.49 -16.05
CA THR A 258 4.02 38.09 -15.96
C THR A 258 4.58 37.87 -14.56
N LYS A 259 5.78 37.30 -14.46
CA LYS A 259 6.51 37.19 -13.19
C LYS A 259 6.85 38.59 -12.67
N ASN A 260 6.53 38.88 -11.40
CA ASN A 260 7.45 39.49 -10.42
C ASN A 260 6.73 39.74 -9.08
N THR A 261 7.16 39.02 -8.04
CA THR A 261 6.69 39.22 -6.67
C THR A 261 7.89 39.33 -5.74
N GLN A 262 8.38 40.55 -5.52
CA GLN A 262 9.31 40.84 -4.42
C GLN A 262 8.91 42.14 -3.70
N PHE A 263 8.86 42.00 -2.38
CA PHE A 263 8.84 42.96 -1.28
C PHE A 263 8.90 44.46 -1.60
N LEU A 264 8.05 45.21 -0.89
CA LEU A 264 8.30 46.61 -0.55
C LEU A 264 8.22 46.79 0.97
N THR A 265 9.37 47.02 1.58
CA THR A 265 9.50 47.62 2.91
C THR A 265 9.18 49.12 2.85
N LYS A 266 9.07 49.76 4.01
CA LYS A 266 8.49 51.09 4.20
C LYS A 266 9.59 52.13 4.53
N GLU A 267 9.79 53.12 3.66
CA GLU A 267 10.50 54.42 3.82
C GLU A 267 10.76 55.01 2.40
N MET A 268 11.04 56.29 2.13
CA MET A 268 10.55 57.58 2.68
C MET A 268 10.96 58.72 1.69
N GLU A 269 10.26 59.87 1.72
CA GLU A 269 10.66 61.18 1.13
C GLU A 269 10.71 61.36 -0.43
N ALA A 270 11.04 62.61 -0.83
CA ALA A 270 11.18 63.17 -2.20
C ALA A 270 9.94 63.09 -3.13
N THR A 271 8.90 63.93 -3.00
CA THR A 271 8.78 65.36 -3.40
C THR A 271 8.91 65.71 -4.90
N ASN A 272 7.93 66.49 -5.39
CA ASN A 272 7.98 67.57 -6.42
C ASN A 272 7.35 67.38 -7.82
N SER A 273 6.69 68.47 -8.21
CA SER A 273 6.43 68.98 -9.58
C SER A 273 5.73 68.09 -10.61
N SER A 274 4.40 68.13 -10.57
CA SER A 274 3.60 68.27 -11.80
C SER A 274 3.70 69.69 -12.37
N LYS A 275 3.42 69.89 -13.68
CA LYS A 275 2.57 70.95 -14.31
C LYS A 275 2.98 71.34 -15.75
N LEU A 276 2.19 72.29 -16.29
CA LEU A 276 2.18 72.97 -17.61
C LEU A 276 1.30 72.24 -18.65
N ASN A 277 0.36 72.88 -19.36
CA ASN A 277 -0.16 74.26 -19.36
C ASN A 277 -1.52 74.29 -20.15
N VAL A 278 -2.45 75.26 -20.08
CA VAL A 278 -2.69 76.48 -19.26
C VAL A 278 -4.14 76.98 -19.48
N SER A 279 -4.64 77.91 -18.63
CA SER A 279 -5.75 78.88 -18.84
C SER A 279 -7.22 78.41 -18.96
N ASP A 280 -8.25 79.20 -18.62
CA ASP A 280 -8.41 80.33 -17.66
C ASP A 280 -9.90 80.67 -17.50
N LYS A 281 -10.32 81.15 -16.30
CA LYS A 281 -11.14 82.38 -16.03
C LYS A 281 -11.99 82.30 -14.77
N ASP A 282 -12.01 83.41 -14.04
CA ASP A 282 -12.66 83.63 -12.75
C ASP A 282 -13.92 84.51 -12.84
N GLU A 283 -14.82 84.43 -11.83
CA GLU A 283 -15.28 85.61 -11.07
C GLU A 283 -15.88 85.19 -9.71
N ASP A 284 -16.21 86.14 -8.82
CA ASP A 284 -15.93 86.01 -7.38
C ASP A 284 -17.12 86.34 -6.41
N THR A 285 -16.90 86.07 -5.12
CA THR A 285 -17.51 86.65 -3.88
C THR A 285 -18.84 86.16 -3.23
N ARG A 286 -18.67 85.57 -2.02
CA ARG A 286 -19.38 85.81 -0.72
C ARG A 286 -20.92 85.62 -0.58
N SER A 287 -21.36 84.76 0.37
CA SER A 287 -21.72 85.18 1.78
C SER A 287 -22.56 84.16 2.62
N PHE A 288 -22.30 84.19 3.95
CA PHE A 288 -23.20 83.98 5.13
C PHE A 288 -24.19 82.78 5.31
N HIS A 289 -23.86 81.93 6.30
CA HIS A 289 -24.61 81.61 7.55
C HIS A 289 -26.10 81.12 7.61
N HIS A 290 -26.29 80.03 8.38
CA HIS A 290 -27.37 79.77 9.39
C HIS A 290 -28.86 79.74 8.96
N SER A 291 -29.84 79.20 9.72
CA SER A 291 -29.90 78.28 10.89
C SER A 291 -31.36 77.93 11.21
N SER A 292 -31.63 76.85 11.97
CA SER A 292 -32.55 76.80 13.16
C SER A 292 -33.05 75.34 13.41
N THR A 293 -32.55 74.65 14.46
CA THR A 293 -33.20 74.34 15.77
C THR A 293 -34.27 73.22 15.74
N GLN A 294 -34.48 72.39 16.77
CA GLN A 294 -34.18 72.49 18.23
C GLN A 294 -33.71 71.09 18.76
N ASN A 295 -32.66 70.98 19.60
CA ASN A 295 -32.66 70.81 21.09
C ASN A 295 -33.14 69.41 21.58
N ASP A 296 -32.72 68.77 22.70
CA ASP A 296 -31.74 68.96 23.81
C ASP A 296 -31.67 67.61 24.61
N SER A 297 -30.81 67.28 25.60
CA SER A 297 -29.43 67.63 26.05
C SER A 297 -28.99 66.54 27.09
N ALA A 298 -27.79 65.94 27.06
CA ALA A 298 -26.51 66.36 27.68
C ALA A 298 -26.20 65.88 29.15
N ILE A 299 -25.28 64.90 29.29
CA ILE A 299 -24.24 64.63 30.34
C ILE A 299 -24.62 64.41 31.85
N ILE A 300 -23.80 63.57 32.54
CA ILE A 300 -23.53 63.41 34.01
C ILE A 300 -24.41 62.43 34.80
N GLY A 301 -23.77 61.57 35.63
CA GLY A 301 -24.40 60.96 36.82
C GLY A 301 -23.80 59.64 37.31
N ASP A 302 -23.11 59.65 38.45
CA ASP A 302 -22.66 58.45 39.18
C ASP A 302 -23.63 58.09 40.32
N ASN A 303 -23.73 56.79 40.63
CA ASN A 303 -24.25 56.13 41.85
C ASN A 303 -25.04 56.94 42.92
N PHE A 304 -26.26 56.48 43.29
CA PHE A 304 -26.54 55.74 44.55
C PHE A 304 -28.03 55.32 44.74
N HIS A 305 -28.26 54.32 45.62
CA HIS A 305 -29.48 53.80 46.28
C HIS A 305 -30.90 54.34 45.89
N ASN A 306 -31.97 53.52 45.90
CA ASN A 306 -32.41 52.80 47.12
C ASN A 306 -33.43 51.65 46.91
N THR A 307 -33.63 50.86 48.00
CA THR A 307 -34.79 50.00 48.35
C THR A 307 -35.25 48.85 47.41
N GLN A 308 -34.93 47.63 47.86
CA GLN A 308 -35.85 46.50 48.10
C GLN A 308 -36.81 45.99 47.00
N ASN A 309 -36.71 44.69 46.71
CA ASN A 309 -37.88 43.85 46.46
C ASN A 309 -37.64 42.43 47.04
N GLN A 310 -38.56 41.96 47.89
CA GLN A 310 -38.62 40.59 48.42
C GLN A 310 -40.05 40.07 48.35
N HIS A 311 -40.17 38.78 48.02
CA HIS A 311 -41.26 37.84 48.37
C HIS A 311 -42.74 38.22 48.23
N GLY A 312 -43.44 37.37 47.48
CA GLY A 312 -44.72 36.81 47.91
C GLY A 312 -45.98 37.31 47.19
N ASP A 313 -47.05 36.52 47.08
CA ASP A 313 -47.20 35.08 47.39
C ASP A 313 -48.50 34.54 46.70
N PHE A 314 -48.93 33.33 47.07
CA PHE A 314 -50.08 32.54 46.60
C PHE A 314 -49.84 31.79 45.27
N ARG A 315 -49.58 30.46 45.31
CA ARG A 315 -50.48 29.31 45.59
C ARG A 315 -51.48 29.07 44.46
N SER A 316 -51.74 27.85 43.99
CA SER A 316 -51.59 26.50 44.59
C SER A 316 -51.03 25.49 43.57
N SER A 317 -50.07 24.58 43.85
CA SER A 317 -50.12 23.38 44.72
C SER A 317 -51.35 22.49 44.43
N ILE A 318 -51.23 21.24 43.94
CA ILE A 318 -51.32 19.94 44.68
C ILE A 318 -51.57 18.84 43.62
N LEU A 319 -51.10 17.57 43.64
CA LEU A 319 -50.31 16.75 44.59
C LEU A 319 -49.41 15.71 43.85
N THR A 320 -48.40 15.19 44.55
CA THR A 320 -47.73 13.89 44.30
C THR A 320 -47.92 12.98 45.55
N PRO A 321 -47.01 12.06 45.92
CA PRO A 321 -46.73 10.71 45.40
C PRO A 321 -47.18 9.59 46.39
N THR A 322 -46.79 8.31 46.19
CA THR A 322 -45.94 7.52 47.15
C THR A 322 -45.88 5.99 46.91
N THR A 323 -44.65 5.45 46.90
CA THR A 323 -44.29 4.04 47.28
C THR A 323 -44.87 2.89 46.41
N ILE A 324 -44.29 1.68 46.33
CA ILE A 324 -43.35 0.95 47.22
C ILE A 324 -42.22 0.27 46.42
N ARG A 325 -40.97 0.40 46.88
CA ARG A 325 -39.90 -0.60 46.65
C ARG A 325 -39.08 -0.79 47.94
N LYS A 326 -39.20 -1.95 48.59
CA LYS A 326 -38.33 -2.44 49.68
C LYS A 326 -38.19 -3.96 49.59
N PHE A 327 -37.11 -4.47 50.19
CA PHE A 327 -36.56 -5.85 50.26
C PHE A 327 -35.45 -6.11 49.22
N ARG A 328 -34.16 -5.94 49.60
CA ARG A 328 -33.24 -6.86 50.34
C ARG A 328 -32.56 -7.85 49.37
N ARG A 329 -31.26 -8.16 49.43
CA ARG A 329 -30.14 -7.91 50.39
C ARG A 329 -28.84 -7.63 49.57
N LYS A 330 -27.92 -6.75 50.00
CA LYS A 330 -26.71 -7.00 50.85
C LYS A 330 -25.76 -8.10 50.31
N SER A 331 -24.43 -7.97 50.41
CA SER A 331 -23.63 -7.13 51.35
C SER A 331 -22.29 -6.62 50.79
N ASN A 332 -21.86 -5.45 51.27
CA ASN A 332 -20.50 -4.92 51.08
C ASN A 332 -19.48 -5.69 51.93
N ILE A 333 -18.31 -5.96 51.34
CA ILE A 333 -17.06 -6.44 51.95
C ILE A 333 -15.98 -6.20 50.88
N PHE A 334 -14.84 -5.53 51.06
CA PHE A 334 -14.14 -5.01 52.25
C PHE A 334 -13.81 -3.51 52.18
N THR A 335 -13.27 -2.97 53.29
CA THR A 335 -12.61 -1.66 53.41
C THR A 335 -11.17 -1.66 52.85
N PRO A 336 -10.61 -0.49 52.45
CA PRO A 336 -9.27 -0.40 51.88
C PRO A 336 -8.16 -0.31 52.95
N SER A 337 -7.00 -0.96 52.72
CA SER A 337 -5.64 -0.43 52.97
C SER A 337 -4.55 -1.50 52.88
N LYS A 338 -3.69 -1.42 51.85
CA LYS A 338 -2.23 -1.27 51.99
C LYS A 338 -1.60 -1.00 50.62
N LYS A 339 -0.44 -0.33 50.61
CA LYS A 339 0.37 -0.10 49.41
C LYS A 339 1.40 -1.22 49.31
N GLU A 340 1.44 -1.93 48.19
CA GLU A 340 2.61 -2.66 47.72
C GLU A 340 2.93 -2.23 46.29
N LYS A 341 4.21 -2.10 45.96
CA LYS A 341 4.66 -1.66 44.64
C LYS A 341 4.65 -2.85 43.69
N TYR A 342 3.78 -2.81 42.69
CA TYR A 342 3.97 -3.56 41.45
C TYR A 342 4.47 -2.61 40.38
N ASN A 343 5.45 -3.06 39.58
CA ASN A 343 5.96 -2.29 38.47
C ASN A 343 4.88 -2.18 37.38
N MET A 344 4.68 -0.98 36.85
CA MET A 344 4.03 -0.79 35.55
C MET A 344 5.02 -1.25 34.47
N GLY A 345 4.97 -2.53 34.13
CA GLY A 345 5.62 -3.09 32.94
C GLY A 345 4.61 -3.18 31.80
N GLU A 346 5.00 -2.66 30.65
CA GLU A 346 4.54 -3.03 29.30
C GLU A 346 3.08 -3.49 29.14
N MET A 347 2.17 -2.51 29.12
CA MET A 347 1.13 -2.54 28.09
C MET A 347 1.79 -2.17 26.75
N GLY A 348 1.79 -3.02 25.72
CA GLY A 348 1.39 -4.43 25.71
C GLY A 348 1.46 -4.97 24.30
N VAL A 349 2.47 -5.79 23.99
CA VAL A 349 2.60 -6.40 22.66
C VAL A 349 1.45 -7.37 22.45
N GLY A 350 0.62 -7.10 21.43
CA GLY A 350 -0.49 -7.96 21.04
C GLY A 350 0.02 -9.33 20.63
N ARG A 351 -0.61 -10.39 21.14
CA ARG A 351 -0.29 -11.76 20.73
C ARG A 351 -1.00 -12.12 19.43
N GLU A 352 -0.34 -12.94 18.63
CA GLU A 352 -0.89 -13.50 17.40
C GLU A 352 -2.26 -14.14 17.65
N ILE A 353 -3.24 -13.77 16.83
CA ILE A 353 -4.62 -14.24 16.97
C ILE A 353 -4.69 -15.67 16.42
N PRO A 354 -5.04 -16.68 17.24
CA PRO A 354 -5.05 -18.07 16.78
C PRO A 354 -6.24 -18.35 15.85
N VAL A 355 -5.95 -18.84 14.65
CA VAL A 355 -6.89 -19.28 13.59
C VAL A 355 -7.96 -20.22 14.15
N LYS A 356 -7.59 -21.11 15.10
CA LYS A 356 -8.54 -21.89 15.88
C LYS A 356 -8.01 -22.11 17.30
N GLN A 357 -8.87 -21.94 18.30
CA GLN A 357 -8.53 -22.11 19.71
C GLN A 357 -9.62 -22.85 20.49
N GLY A 358 -9.25 -23.64 21.49
CA GLY A 358 -10.21 -24.39 22.29
C GLY A 358 -9.58 -25.43 23.22
N TYR A 359 -10.39 -26.39 23.69
CA TYR A 359 -9.93 -27.45 24.59
C TYR A 359 -10.07 -28.84 23.96
N LEU A 360 -8.95 -29.56 23.90
CA LEU A 360 -8.89 -30.97 23.48
C LEU A 360 -8.33 -31.84 24.62
N PHE A 361 -8.69 -33.11 24.64
CA PHE A 361 -8.07 -34.09 25.53
C PHE A 361 -6.84 -34.69 24.82
N LYS A 362 -5.68 -34.69 25.47
CA LYS A 362 -4.44 -35.25 24.91
C LYS A 362 -3.98 -36.48 25.70
N ARG A 363 -3.63 -37.58 25.03
CA ARG A 363 -3.09 -38.78 25.68
C ARG A 363 -1.60 -38.60 26.02
N SER A 364 -1.16 -39.16 27.15
CA SER A 364 0.25 -39.15 27.54
C SER A 364 1.09 -40.11 26.70
N SER A 365 2.18 -39.61 26.10
CA SER A 365 3.16 -40.44 25.36
C SER A 365 3.96 -41.39 26.27
N LYS A 366 4.01 -41.14 27.59
CA LYS A 366 4.75 -41.96 28.57
C LYS A 366 3.88 -42.93 29.38
N SER A 367 2.55 -42.93 29.21
CA SER A 367 1.65 -43.75 30.02
C SER A 367 0.34 -44.06 29.29
N LEU A 368 0.06 -45.35 29.06
CA LEU A 368 -0.93 -45.84 28.08
C LEU A 368 -2.42 -45.61 28.39
N LYS A 369 -2.79 -44.95 29.50
CA LYS A 369 -4.19 -44.91 29.98
C LYS A 369 -4.70 -43.56 30.54
N GLU A 370 -3.98 -42.45 30.37
CA GLU A 370 -4.41 -41.16 30.91
C GLU A 370 -4.56 -40.08 29.83
N TRP A 371 -5.80 -39.63 29.63
CA TRP A 371 -6.17 -38.44 28.86
C TRP A 371 -6.14 -37.21 29.76
N LYS A 372 -5.59 -36.08 29.27
CA LYS A 372 -5.58 -34.81 30.01
C LYS A 372 -6.09 -33.68 29.14
N LYS A 373 -7.07 -32.93 29.64
CA LYS A 373 -7.55 -31.70 28.99
C LYS A 373 -6.38 -30.72 28.84
N LYS A 374 -6.25 -30.15 27.65
CA LYS A 374 -5.27 -29.13 27.28
C LYS A 374 -5.96 -28.00 26.54
N TYR A 375 -5.46 -26.78 26.73
CA TYR A 375 -5.82 -25.66 25.86
C TYR A 375 -4.95 -25.79 24.60
N VAL A 376 -5.54 -25.67 23.43
CA VAL A 376 -4.90 -25.88 22.13
C VAL A 376 -5.19 -24.69 21.22
N THR A 377 -4.16 -24.23 20.53
CA THR A 377 -4.14 -23.01 19.71
C THR A 377 -3.41 -23.30 18.40
N LEU A 378 -4.09 -23.05 17.28
CA LEU A 378 -3.58 -23.15 15.92
C LEU A 378 -3.23 -21.74 15.43
N LEU A 379 -1.97 -21.52 15.05
CA LEU A 379 -1.46 -20.25 14.54
C LEU A 379 -1.37 -20.26 13.00
N GLU A 380 -1.43 -19.07 12.40
CA GLU A 380 -1.49 -18.85 10.95
C GLU A 380 -0.17 -19.21 10.22
N ASP A 381 0.92 -19.26 10.96
CA ASP A 381 2.25 -19.72 10.52
C ASP A 381 2.40 -21.27 10.47
N GLY A 382 1.35 -22.01 10.81
CA GLY A 382 1.37 -23.47 10.85
C GLY A 382 1.91 -24.07 12.15
N ARG A 383 1.96 -23.32 13.26
CA ARG A 383 2.33 -23.86 14.57
C ARG A 383 1.09 -24.22 15.39
N LEU A 384 0.99 -25.50 15.81
CA LEU A 384 -0.06 -25.99 16.71
C LEU A 384 0.51 -26.09 18.14
N THR A 385 0.15 -25.14 19.00
CA THR A 385 0.60 -25.05 20.39
C THR A 385 -0.44 -25.63 21.36
N TYR A 386 0.02 -26.22 22.47
CA TYR A 386 -0.86 -26.72 23.54
C TYR A 386 -0.27 -26.51 24.94
N HIS A 387 -1.12 -26.00 25.83
CA HIS A 387 -0.79 -25.60 27.21
C HIS A 387 -1.64 -26.38 28.23
N SER A 388 -1.21 -26.39 29.49
CA SER A 388 -1.91 -27.11 30.55
C SER A 388 -3.26 -26.51 30.95
N SER A 389 -3.41 -25.20 30.78
CA SER A 389 -4.64 -24.43 30.98
C SER A 389 -4.60 -23.17 30.10
N LEU A 390 -5.72 -22.45 30.04
CA LEU A 390 -5.79 -21.12 29.42
C LEU A 390 -4.86 -20.12 30.14
N HIS A 391 -4.68 -20.26 31.46
CA HIS A 391 -3.81 -19.36 32.22
C HIS A 391 -2.32 -19.60 31.92
N ASP A 392 -1.92 -20.87 31.73
CA ASP A 392 -0.55 -21.21 31.30
C ASP A 392 -0.25 -20.67 29.89
N TYR A 393 -1.26 -20.64 28.99
CA TYR A 393 -1.17 -19.95 27.71
C TYR A 393 -1.06 -18.43 27.90
N MET A 394 -1.97 -17.80 28.66
CA MET A 394 -1.94 -16.35 28.95
C MET A 394 -0.64 -15.87 29.61
N ASN A 395 0.06 -16.73 30.36
CA ASN A 395 1.34 -16.40 30.99
C ASN A 395 2.58 -16.83 30.16
N ASP A 396 2.37 -17.44 28.99
CA ASP A 396 3.40 -18.11 28.17
C ASP A 396 4.34 -19.03 28.97
N THR A 397 3.74 -19.98 29.70
CA THR A 397 4.47 -20.93 30.52
C THR A 397 4.15 -22.37 30.13
N ASN A 398 5.20 -23.20 30.04
CA ASN A 398 5.11 -24.64 29.77
C ASN A 398 4.32 -25.03 28.49
N GLY A 399 4.25 -24.14 27.51
CA GLY A 399 3.72 -24.42 26.18
C GLY A 399 4.50 -25.54 25.48
N LYS A 400 3.83 -26.23 24.56
CA LYS A 400 4.45 -27.23 23.68
C LYS A 400 3.91 -27.10 22.27
N GLU A 401 4.83 -27.12 21.32
CA GLU A 401 4.56 -26.81 19.92
C GLU A 401 4.64 -28.06 19.04
N ILE A 402 3.94 -28.02 17.91
CA ILE A 402 3.98 -28.99 16.83
C ILE A 402 4.00 -28.17 15.53
N LEU A 403 5.10 -28.22 14.79
CA LEU A 403 5.22 -27.59 13.47
C LEU A 403 4.43 -28.42 12.45
N LEU A 404 3.36 -27.87 11.88
CA LEU A 404 2.46 -28.64 11.01
C LEU A 404 3.05 -28.94 9.62
N GLN A 405 4.06 -28.18 9.19
CA GLN A 405 4.82 -28.39 7.95
C GLN A 405 5.35 -29.83 7.78
N TYR A 406 5.60 -30.54 8.88
CA TYR A 406 6.21 -31.88 8.90
C TYR A 406 5.34 -32.96 9.56
N VAL A 407 4.01 -32.80 9.53
CA VAL A 407 3.05 -33.77 10.10
C VAL A 407 1.90 -34.11 9.15
N THR A 408 1.24 -35.23 9.45
CA THR A 408 0.00 -35.69 8.81
C THR A 408 -1.07 -35.95 9.86
N VAL A 409 -2.34 -35.73 9.52
CA VAL A 409 -3.48 -36.06 10.38
C VAL A 409 -4.01 -37.44 10.02
N LYS A 410 -4.29 -38.26 11.03
CA LYS A 410 -4.84 -39.62 10.88
C LYS A 410 -6.01 -39.83 11.83
N VAL A 411 -7.18 -40.08 11.25
CA VAL A 411 -8.40 -40.47 11.95
C VAL A 411 -8.47 -42.00 12.05
N PRO A 412 -8.72 -42.59 13.23
CA PRO A 412 -9.06 -44.01 13.34
C PRO A 412 -10.30 -44.35 12.50
N GLY A 413 -10.31 -45.51 11.84
CA GLY A 413 -11.48 -46.03 11.12
C GLY A 413 -11.71 -45.56 9.68
N LYS A 414 -11.25 -44.36 9.27
CA LYS A 414 -11.37 -43.91 7.86
C LYS A 414 -10.24 -44.51 6.99
N THR A 415 -10.54 -45.52 6.17
CA THR A 415 -9.64 -46.04 5.12
C THR A 415 -9.60 -45.12 3.89
N PRO A 416 -8.55 -45.18 3.05
CA PRO A 416 -8.53 -44.49 1.76
C PRO A 416 -9.70 -44.94 0.87
N LYS A 417 -10.24 -44.02 0.05
CA LYS A 417 -11.37 -44.25 -0.86
C LYS A 417 -11.04 -45.36 -1.89
N GLY A 418 -11.35 -46.61 -1.56
CA GLY A 418 -11.14 -47.74 -2.48
C GLY A 418 -11.37 -49.14 -1.89
N SER A 419 -11.14 -49.36 -0.59
CA SER A 419 -11.25 -50.69 0.03
C SER A 419 -12.42 -50.82 1.00
N LYS A 420 -13.20 -51.91 0.85
CA LYS A 420 -14.27 -52.32 1.78
C LYS A 420 -13.75 -53.35 2.77
N SER A 421 -13.77 -53.02 4.06
CA SER A 421 -13.71 -53.97 5.18
C SER A 421 -14.55 -53.44 6.35
N SER A 422 -14.93 -54.32 7.28
CA SER A 422 -16.08 -54.13 8.17
C SER A 422 -15.75 -53.83 9.64
N ASN A 423 -16.58 -52.98 10.25
CA ASN A 423 -16.93 -52.90 11.67
C ASN A 423 -15.79 -52.85 12.71
N ALA A 424 -15.44 -51.64 13.16
CA ALA A 424 -14.86 -51.40 14.48
C ALA A 424 -15.14 -49.96 14.98
N GLN A 425 -15.95 -49.83 16.05
CA GLN A 425 -16.16 -48.65 16.91
C GLN A 425 -16.35 -47.28 16.22
N GLU A 426 -17.60 -46.86 16.03
CA GLU A 426 -17.95 -45.54 15.46
C GLU A 426 -17.93 -44.38 16.48
N ASP A 427 -17.96 -44.67 17.79
CA ASP A 427 -18.10 -43.68 18.88
C ASP A 427 -16.79 -42.95 19.27
N SER A 428 -15.70 -43.06 18.50
CA SER A 428 -14.43 -42.43 18.85
C SER A 428 -14.28 -41.02 18.27
N PHE A 429 -14.16 -40.02 19.15
CA PHE A 429 -13.79 -38.65 18.79
C PHE A 429 -12.26 -38.42 18.77
N GLU A 430 -11.46 -39.49 18.75
CA GLU A 430 -10.00 -39.45 18.67
C GLU A 430 -9.52 -39.11 17.25
N PHE A 431 -8.47 -38.30 17.17
CA PHE A 431 -7.61 -38.13 15.99
C PHE A 431 -6.14 -38.13 16.42
N SER A 432 -5.24 -38.42 15.48
CA SER A 432 -3.81 -38.48 15.75
C SER A 432 -3.02 -37.66 14.75
N ILE A 433 -2.03 -36.91 15.23
CA ILE A 433 -1.07 -36.18 14.41
C ILE A 433 0.22 -36.99 14.40
N ILE A 434 0.81 -37.20 13.22
CA ILE A 434 1.99 -38.05 13.00
C ILE A 434 3.04 -37.27 12.24
N SER A 435 4.19 -37.02 12.86
CA SER A 435 5.34 -36.40 12.19
C SER A 435 6.07 -37.38 11.26
N LEU A 436 6.78 -36.85 10.27
CA LEU A 436 7.76 -37.57 9.44
C LEU A 436 8.78 -38.38 10.27
N GLU A 437 9.12 -37.92 11.49
CA GLU A 437 9.98 -38.64 12.43
C GLU A 437 9.26 -39.77 13.22
N ASN A 438 8.06 -40.19 12.79
CA ASN A 438 7.17 -41.12 13.51
C ASN A 438 6.77 -40.70 14.95
N LYS A 439 6.99 -39.43 15.35
CA LYS A 439 6.45 -38.87 16.59
C LYS A 439 4.93 -38.75 16.46
N THR A 440 4.17 -39.33 17.40
CA THR A 440 2.70 -39.30 17.38
C THR A 440 2.11 -38.52 18.56
N TRP A 441 1.06 -37.74 18.29
CA TRP A 441 0.26 -37.02 19.27
C TRP A 441 -1.20 -37.42 19.12
N HIS A 442 -1.80 -37.96 20.18
CA HIS A 442 -3.20 -38.39 20.20
C HIS A 442 -4.05 -37.32 20.90
N PHE A 443 -5.11 -36.88 20.21
CA PHE A 443 -6.06 -35.87 20.65
C PHE A 443 -7.49 -36.41 20.54
N GLU A 444 -8.37 -35.98 21.44
CA GLU A 444 -9.78 -36.36 21.48
C GLU A 444 -10.61 -35.08 21.68
N ALA A 445 -11.62 -34.89 20.83
CA ALA A 445 -12.51 -33.73 20.83
C ALA A 445 -13.81 -34.02 21.59
N ASN A 446 -14.61 -32.98 21.84
CA ASN A 446 -15.78 -33.08 22.72
C ASN A 446 -16.99 -33.75 22.02
N ASN A 447 -17.03 -33.74 20.68
CA ASN A 447 -18.00 -34.41 19.82
C ASN A 447 -17.41 -34.58 18.40
N ALA A 448 -18.17 -35.18 17.48
CA ALA A 448 -17.73 -35.43 16.10
C ALA A 448 -17.58 -34.17 15.24
N GLU A 449 -18.36 -33.12 15.48
CA GLU A 449 -18.33 -31.86 14.72
C GLU A 449 -17.12 -31.02 15.10
N ASP A 450 -16.83 -30.92 16.40
CA ASP A 450 -15.61 -30.35 16.98
C ASP A 450 -14.38 -31.11 16.44
N ARG A 451 -14.40 -32.46 16.46
CA ARG A 451 -13.34 -33.30 15.88
C ARG A 451 -13.09 -32.97 14.40
N ASP A 452 -14.13 -33.04 13.57
CA ASP A 452 -13.97 -32.86 12.12
C ASP A 452 -13.67 -31.39 11.76
N SER A 453 -14.11 -30.41 12.57
CA SER A 453 -13.69 -29.00 12.46
C SER A 453 -12.22 -28.77 12.85
N TRP A 454 -11.71 -29.45 13.89
CA TRP A 454 -10.28 -29.41 14.22
C TRP A 454 -9.42 -30.11 13.16
N ILE A 455 -9.88 -31.25 12.62
CA ILE A 455 -9.22 -31.93 11.52
C ILE A 455 -9.18 -31.01 10.29
N SER A 456 -10.31 -30.45 9.85
CA SER A 456 -10.35 -29.57 8.68
C SER A 456 -9.49 -28.33 8.85
N ALA A 457 -9.47 -27.69 10.03
CA ALA A 457 -8.60 -26.54 10.28
C ALA A 457 -7.11 -26.91 10.24
N ILE A 458 -6.72 -28.07 10.79
CA ILE A 458 -5.33 -28.55 10.76
C ILE A 458 -4.94 -29.01 9.35
N GLU A 459 -5.82 -29.68 8.60
CA GLU A 459 -5.60 -30.07 7.21
C GLU A 459 -5.51 -28.84 6.28
N GLN A 460 -6.37 -27.84 6.47
CA GLN A 460 -6.28 -26.55 5.78
C GLN A 460 -4.99 -25.82 6.12
N GLN A 461 -4.58 -25.79 7.39
CA GLN A 461 -3.31 -25.17 7.78
C GLN A 461 -2.10 -25.93 7.23
N ILE A 462 -2.12 -27.27 7.19
CA ILE A 462 -1.07 -28.08 6.53
C ILE A 462 -1.02 -27.77 5.03
N LEU A 463 -2.16 -27.75 4.33
CA LEU A 463 -2.21 -27.40 2.91
C LEU A 463 -1.74 -25.97 2.66
N SER A 464 -2.18 -25.01 3.47
CA SER A 464 -1.73 -23.62 3.42
C SER A 464 -0.24 -23.50 3.74
N SER A 465 0.34 -24.30 4.64
CA SER A 465 1.78 -24.28 4.91
C SER A 465 2.61 -25.00 3.84
N LEU A 466 2.00 -25.92 3.07
CA LEU A 466 2.62 -26.56 1.90
C LEU A 466 2.48 -25.72 0.62
N GLN A 467 1.53 -24.79 0.58
CA GLN A 467 1.36 -23.79 -0.49
C GLN A 467 2.20 -22.54 -0.17
N ASN A 468 2.13 -22.02 1.06
CA ASN A 468 2.90 -20.89 1.57
C ASN A 468 4.34 -21.27 1.97
N SER A 469 4.97 -22.22 1.27
CA SER A 469 6.44 -22.31 1.25
C SER A 469 7.00 -20.97 0.76
N ASP A 470 8.11 -20.48 1.32
CA ASP A 470 8.54 -19.05 1.37
C ASP A 470 8.70 -18.26 0.04
N GLY A 471 8.32 -18.82 -1.10
CA GLY A 471 8.27 -18.13 -2.39
C GLY A 471 7.32 -16.93 -2.40
N ASP A 472 6.02 -17.10 -2.18
CA ASP A 472 5.05 -16.07 -2.65
C ASP A 472 5.15 -14.70 -1.94
N LYS A 473 5.52 -14.65 -0.66
CA LYS A 473 5.79 -13.36 0.02
C LYS A 473 7.13 -12.73 -0.38
N LYS A 474 8.11 -13.50 -0.87
CA LYS A 474 9.29 -12.96 -1.55
C LYS A 474 8.90 -12.46 -2.93
N ASN A 475 8.27 -13.32 -3.74
CA ASN A 475 7.88 -13.10 -5.13
C ASN A 475 7.21 -11.74 -5.35
N GLU A 476 6.26 -11.31 -4.52
CA GLU A 476 5.62 -10.00 -4.70
C GLU A 476 6.60 -8.82 -4.46
N THR A 477 7.38 -8.85 -3.38
CA THR A 477 8.33 -7.77 -3.08
C THR A 477 9.53 -7.77 -4.02
N ASP A 478 9.96 -8.94 -4.49
CA ASP A 478 11.09 -9.10 -5.40
C ASP A 478 10.66 -8.81 -6.85
N ALA A 479 9.43 -9.12 -7.27
CA ALA A 479 8.86 -8.65 -8.53
C ALA A 479 8.73 -7.11 -8.56
N PHE A 480 8.33 -6.48 -7.46
CA PHE A 480 8.34 -5.01 -7.38
C PHE A 480 9.76 -4.43 -7.50
N LYS A 481 10.76 -5.05 -6.86
CA LYS A 481 12.18 -4.66 -7.03
C LYS A 481 12.66 -4.91 -8.46
N MET A 482 12.25 -6.02 -9.09
CA MET A 482 12.60 -6.35 -10.48
C MET A 482 12.01 -5.34 -11.47
N HIS A 483 10.77 -4.93 -11.25
CA HIS A 483 10.13 -3.84 -11.98
C HIS A 483 10.90 -2.52 -11.78
N CYS A 484 11.40 -2.24 -10.57
CA CYS A 484 12.26 -1.08 -10.34
C CYS A 484 13.63 -1.20 -11.05
N ILE A 485 14.24 -2.39 -11.09
CA ILE A 485 15.50 -2.66 -11.80
C ILE A 485 15.32 -2.48 -13.32
N LYS A 486 14.22 -2.98 -13.91
CA LYS A 486 13.91 -2.79 -15.34
C LYS A 486 13.54 -1.33 -15.67
N ASN A 487 12.74 -0.65 -14.85
CA ASN A 487 12.05 0.60 -15.26
C ASN A 487 12.46 1.90 -14.51
N LYS A 488 13.24 1.85 -13.43
CA LYS A 488 13.66 3.05 -12.65
C LYS A 488 15.16 3.31 -12.67
N VAL A 489 15.96 2.35 -13.11
CA VAL A 489 17.43 2.43 -13.18
C VAL A 489 17.84 2.89 -14.58
N SER A 490 18.71 3.91 -14.67
CA SER A 490 19.01 4.58 -15.94
C SER A 490 19.76 3.69 -16.95
N GLY A 491 19.24 3.66 -18.18
CA GLY A 491 19.74 2.85 -19.30
C GLY A 491 19.31 1.38 -19.29
N ASN A 492 18.59 0.92 -18.27
CA ASN A 492 18.15 -0.48 -18.16
C ASN A 492 16.97 -0.83 -19.09
N ASP A 493 16.39 0.17 -19.77
CA ASP A 493 15.42 0.03 -20.85
C ASP A 493 16.02 -0.61 -22.13
N ALA A 494 17.35 -0.52 -22.30
CA ALA A 494 18.06 -1.06 -23.45
C ALA A 494 19.25 -1.94 -23.05
N CYS A 495 19.51 -3.00 -23.82
CA CYS A 495 20.64 -3.92 -23.62
C CYS A 495 21.98 -3.19 -23.59
N VAL A 496 22.74 -3.39 -22.52
CA VAL A 496 24.01 -2.70 -22.24
C VAL A 496 25.03 -2.79 -23.38
N ASP A 497 25.02 -3.86 -24.19
CA ASP A 497 26.02 -4.11 -25.23
C ASP A 497 25.54 -3.86 -26.67
N CYS A 498 24.25 -4.05 -26.97
CA CYS A 498 23.71 -3.95 -28.34
C CYS A 498 22.48 -3.04 -28.49
N GLY A 499 22.00 -2.40 -27.42
CA GLY A 499 20.87 -1.46 -27.47
C GLY A 499 19.50 -2.07 -27.75
N ALA A 500 19.36 -3.39 -27.87
CA ALA A 500 18.06 -4.05 -27.99
C ALA A 500 17.18 -3.78 -26.74
N ALA A 501 15.96 -3.29 -26.94
CA ALA A 501 15.04 -2.90 -25.86
C ALA A 501 14.62 -4.08 -24.97
N ASN A 502 14.19 -3.76 -23.73
CA ASN A 502 13.67 -4.70 -22.72
C ASN A 502 14.62 -5.88 -22.42
N PRO A 503 15.81 -5.63 -21.83
CA PRO A 503 16.78 -6.67 -21.50
C PRO A 503 16.38 -7.53 -20.28
N ASP A 504 15.89 -8.75 -20.52
CA ASP A 504 15.44 -9.69 -19.48
C ASP A 504 16.54 -10.50 -18.74
N TRP A 505 17.83 -10.24 -19.03
CA TRP A 505 18.97 -10.90 -18.39
C TRP A 505 19.90 -9.88 -17.73
N ALA A 506 20.61 -10.31 -16.68
CA ALA A 506 21.54 -9.49 -15.93
C ALA A 506 22.92 -10.13 -15.80
N SER A 507 23.95 -9.32 -15.57
CA SER A 507 25.25 -9.78 -15.05
C SER A 507 25.53 -9.16 -13.69
N LEU A 508 25.49 -10.00 -12.65
CA LEU A 508 25.49 -9.57 -11.25
C LEU A 508 26.72 -8.75 -10.87
N ASN A 509 27.92 -9.23 -11.18
CA ASN A 509 29.18 -8.58 -10.82
C ASN A 509 29.52 -7.35 -11.68
N LEU A 510 28.74 -7.08 -12.72
CA LEU A 510 28.87 -5.90 -13.57
C LEU A 510 27.77 -4.86 -13.30
N GLY A 511 26.63 -5.27 -12.71
CA GLY A 511 25.50 -4.40 -12.39
C GLY A 511 24.72 -3.92 -13.62
N VAL A 512 24.54 -4.79 -14.61
CA VAL A 512 24.02 -4.43 -15.95
C VAL A 512 22.95 -5.40 -16.45
N LEU A 513 22.04 -4.88 -17.29
CA LEU A 513 21.03 -5.65 -18.02
C LEU A 513 21.38 -5.82 -19.51
N MET A 514 21.14 -7.01 -20.04
CA MET A 514 21.44 -7.43 -21.40
C MET A 514 20.31 -8.28 -21.99
N CYS A 515 20.19 -8.32 -23.31
CA CYS A 515 19.23 -9.20 -23.99
C CYS A 515 19.67 -10.67 -23.95
N ILE A 516 18.77 -11.58 -24.31
CA ILE A 516 19.01 -13.03 -24.31
C ILE A 516 20.19 -13.49 -25.19
N GLU A 517 20.48 -12.78 -26.28
CA GLU A 517 21.61 -13.09 -27.16
C GLU A 517 22.95 -12.70 -26.52
N CYS A 518 23.05 -11.47 -26.01
CA CYS A 518 24.22 -10.98 -25.29
C CYS A 518 24.47 -11.79 -24.01
N SER A 519 23.42 -12.21 -23.28
CA SER A 519 23.58 -13.08 -22.12
C SER A 519 24.12 -14.48 -22.49
N GLY A 520 23.75 -15.00 -23.66
CA GLY A 520 24.33 -16.20 -24.25
C GLY A 520 25.83 -16.06 -24.57
N ILE A 521 26.29 -14.87 -24.96
CA ILE A 521 27.72 -14.57 -25.17
C ILE A 521 28.44 -14.39 -23.83
N HIS A 522 27.85 -13.67 -22.87
CA HIS A 522 28.42 -13.47 -21.53
C HIS A 522 28.63 -14.79 -20.77
N ARG A 523 27.80 -15.81 -21.02
CA ARG A 523 28.01 -17.18 -20.50
C ARG A 523 29.30 -17.82 -21.04
N ASN A 524 29.69 -17.53 -22.28
CA ASN A 524 30.92 -18.06 -22.90
C ASN A 524 32.21 -17.39 -22.38
N LEU A 525 32.12 -16.20 -21.75
CA LEU A 525 33.26 -15.55 -21.08
C LEU A 525 33.62 -16.23 -19.74
N GLY A 526 32.65 -16.93 -19.14
CA GLY A 526 32.78 -17.59 -17.85
C GLY A 526 32.53 -16.68 -16.63
N SER A 527 32.24 -17.32 -15.50
CA SER A 527 31.77 -16.70 -14.25
C SER A 527 32.78 -15.77 -13.54
N HIS A 528 34.05 -15.81 -13.95
CA HIS A 528 35.11 -14.92 -13.46
C HIS A 528 35.09 -13.54 -14.15
N ILE A 529 34.46 -13.43 -15.33
CA ILE A 529 34.20 -12.15 -16.02
C ILE A 529 32.74 -11.73 -15.82
N SER A 530 31.79 -12.66 -15.98
CA SER A 530 30.35 -12.34 -15.97
C SER A 530 29.49 -13.42 -15.30
N LYS A 531 28.83 -13.06 -14.19
CA LYS A 531 27.90 -13.91 -13.43
C LYS A 531 26.46 -13.67 -13.91
N VAL A 532 26.08 -14.36 -14.99
CA VAL A 532 24.77 -14.19 -15.66
C VAL A 532 23.60 -14.75 -14.84
N ARG A 533 22.48 -14.02 -14.81
CA ARG A 533 21.17 -14.41 -14.25
C ARG A 533 20.02 -13.93 -15.13
N SER A 534 18.88 -14.61 -15.08
CA SER A 534 17.59 -14.11 -15.56
C SER A 534 16.94 -13.23 -14.51
N LEU A 535 16.21 -12.20 -14.92
CA LEU A 535 15.37 -11.41 -14.01
C LEU A 535 14.08 -12.14 -13.61
N ASP A 536 13.65 -13.12 -14.41
CA ASP A 536 12.32 -13.75 -14.32
C ASP A 536 12.36 -15.29 -14.07
N LEU A 537 13.55 -15.92 -14.09
CA LEU A 537 13.74 -17.39 -13.97
C LEU A 537 14.73 -17.85 -12.88
N ASP A 538 15.50 -16.95 -12.28
CA ASP A 538 16.47 -17.27 -11.21
C ASP A 538 16.03 -16.60 -9.89
N ASP A 539 16.36 -17.19 -8.73
CA ASP A 539 16.17 -16.55 -7.42
C ASP A 539 17.14 -15.38 -7.19
N TRP A 540 16.66 -14.33 -6.51
CA TRP A 540 17.43 -13.11 -6.24
C TRP A 540 17.60 -12.83 -4.74
N SER A 541 18.84 -12.61 -4.30
CA SER A 541 19.14 -12.22 -2.91
C SER A 541 19.09 -10.70 -2.71
N ALA A 542 18.91 -10.27 -1.45
CA ALA A 542 18.87 -8.85 -1.11
C ALA A 542 20.14 -8.09 -1.53
N GLY A 543 21.32 -8.71 -1.39
CA GLY A 543 22.58 -8.15 -1.87
C GLY A 543 22.64 -8.04 -3.40
N GLN A 544 22.13 -9.02 -4.14
CA GLN A 544 22.06 -8.98 -5.61
C GLN A 544 21.16 -7.85 -6.10
N LEU A 545 19.97 -7.71 -5.51
CA LEU A 545 19.01 -6.65 -5.84
C LEU A 545 19.58 -5.27 -5.49
N SER A 546 20.28 -5.13 -4.36
CA SER A 546 20.96 -3.89 -3.98
C SER A 546 22.01 -3.47 -5.02
N VAL A 547 22.82 -4.40 -5.53
CA VAL A 547 23.79 -4.11 -6.60
C VAL A 547 23.10 -3.66 -7.89
N MET A 548 22.02 -4.33 -8.30
CA MET A 548 21.29 -3.97 -9.54
C MET A 548 20.53 -2.64 -9.44
N LEU A 549 20.16 -2.20 -8.23
CA LEU A 549 19.54 -0.90 -7.96
C LEU A 549 20.54 0.24 -7.79
N ALA A 550 21.80 -0.06 -7.39
CA ALA A 550 22.86 0.94 -7.19
C ALA A 550 23.78 1.14 -8.42
N LEU A 551 23.75 0.21 -9.38
CA LEU A 551 24.38 0.34 -10.69
C LEU A 551 23.32 0.63 -11.76
N GLY A 552 23.44 0.03 -12.96
CA GLY A 552 22.65 0.39 -14.13
C GLY A 552 23.51 0.59 -15.37
N ASN A 553 22.89 0.38 -16.53
CA ASN A 553 23.59 0.37 -17.81
C ASN A 553 24.25 1.70 -18.18
N ASP A 554 23.70 2.84 -17.76
CA ASP A 554 24.32 4.15 -17.99
C ASP A 554 25.61 4.33 -17.18
N ILE A 555 25.58 4.00 -15.87
CA ILE A 555 26.76 4.05 -15.00
C ILE A 555 27.82 3.10 -15.54
N ALA A 556 27.42 1.88 -15.91
CA ALA A 556 28.31 0.88 -16.46
C ALA A 556 28.92 1.32 -17.80
N ASN A 557 28.14 1.78 -18.79
CA ASN A 557 28.68 2.22 -20.08
C ASN A 557 29.53 3.49 -19.95
N SER A 558 29.26 4.38 -18.97
CA SER A 558 30.14 5.51 -18.66
C SER A 558 31.56 5.10 -18.20
N VAL A 559 31.76 3.81 -17.89
CA VAL A 559 33.03 3.18 -17.54
C VAL A 559 33.48 2.22 -18.67
N TRP A 560 32.68 1.19 -18.97
CA TRP A 560 32.98 0.13 -19.93
C TRP A 560 32.93 0.57 -21.41
N GLU A 561 32.43 1.76 -21.73
CA GLU A 561 32.38 2.32 -23.10
C GLU A 561 32.95 3.74 -23.19
N TYR A 562 33.75 4.16 -22.19
CA TYR A 562 34.27 5.53 -22.04
C TYR A 562 35.03 6.07 -23.26
N CYS A 563 35.84 5.24 -23.93
CA CYS A 563 36.54 5.64 -25.16
C CYS A 563 36.54 4.50 -26.18
N LEU A 564 35.65 4.56 -27.17
CA LEU A 564 35.44 3.49 -28.15
C LEU A 564 36.57 3.30 -29.17
N ASN A 565 37.59 4.18 -29.17
CA ASN A 565 38.80 4.06 -30.02
C ASN A 565 38.49 3.84 -31.52
N GLY A 566 37.43 4.49 -32.03
CA GLY A 566 36.99 4.37 -33.43
C GLY A 566 36.22 3.10 -33.77
N LYS A 567 35.92 2.23 -32.79
CA LYS A 567 35.05 1.07 -32.96
C LYS A 567 33.58 1.48 -32.81
N GLN A 568 32.70 0.83 -33.57
CA GLN A 568 31.26 1.06 -33.52
C GLN A 568 30.58 0.00 -32.65
N LYS A 569 29.66 0.43 -31.78
CA LYS A 569 28.82 -0.46 -30.97
C LYS A 569 27.84 -1.23 -31.87
N PRO A 570 27.65 -2.55 -31.70
CA PRO A 570 26.64 -3.30 -32.44
C PRO A 570 25.23 -2.83 -32.07
N ASN A 571 24.27 -3.07 -32.96
CA ASN A 571 22.85 -2.81 -32.71
C ASN A 571 22.08 -4.12 -32.45
N SER A 572 20.75 -4.05 -32.31
CA SER A 572 19.88 -5.22 -32.13
C SER A 572 20.01 -6.25 -33.24
N ASP A 573 20.25 -5.79 -34.47
CA ASP A 573 20.17 -6.57 -35.71
C ASP A 573 21.57 -6.99 -36.21
N SER A 574 22.63 -6.47 -35.59
CA SER A 574 24.03 -6.88 -35.82
C SER A 574 24.22 -8.39 -35.67
N LEU A 575 25.20 -8.93 -36.39
CA LEU A 575 25.49 -10.38 -36.34
C LEU A 575 26.02 -10.79 -34.97
N ARG A 576 25.80 -12.05 -34.59
CA ARG A 576 26.22 -12.59 -33.29
C ARG A 576 27.74 -12.50 -33.10
N GLU A 577 28.48 -12.67 -34.19
CA GLU A 577 29.94 -12.58 -34.24
C GLU A 577 30.44 -11.14 -33.98
N GLU A 578 29.72 -10.13 -34.46
CA GLU A 578 29.99 -8.70 -34.16
C GLU A 578 29.73 -8.40 -32.68
N LYS A 579 28.60 -8.90 -32.16
CA LYS A 579 28.22 -8.80 -30.75
C LYS A 579 29.24 -9.49 -29.84
N GLU A 580 29.73 -10.68 -30.20
CA GLU A 580 30.76 -11.37 -29.42
C GLU A 580 32.09 -10.62 -29.44
N GLN A 581 32.55 -10.16 -30.60
CA GLN A 581 33.80 -9.41 -30.69
C GLN A 581 33.74 -8.09 -29.91
N TRP A 582 32.59 -7.41 -29.89
CA TRP A 582 32.36 -6.23 -29.05
C TRP A 582 32.43 -6.54 -27.55
N ILE A 583 31.70 -7.58 -27.12
CA ILE A 583 31.63 -8.01 -25.72
C ILE A 583 33.02 -8.44 -25.19
N ARG A 584 33.82 -9.13 -26.00
CA ARG A 584 35.22 -9.45 -25.66
C ARG A 584 36.08 -8.19 -25.50
N TRP A 585 36.06 -7.27 -26.48
CA TRP A 585 36.77 -5.99 -26.37
C TRP A 585 36.38 -5.19 -25.11
N LYS A 586 35.10 -5.26 -24.72
CA LYS A 586 34.53 -4.53 -23.59
C LYS A 586 34.95 -5.09 -22.23
N TYR A 587 34.82 -6.40 -22.00
CA TYR A 587 35.00 -6.99 -20.66
C TYR A 587 36.22 -7.91 -20.51
N GLU A 588 36.70 -8.54 -21.60
CA GLU A 588 37.86 -9.45 -21.61
C GLU A 588 39.15 -8.66 -21.86
N ASP A 589 39.24 -7.94 -22.98
CA ASP A 589 40.40 -7.08 -23.32
C ASP A 589 40.37 -5.70 -22.63
N LYS A 590 39.17 -5.26 -22.21
CA LYS A 590 38.91 -4.03 -21.43
C LYS A 590 39.39 -2.72 -22.09
N ILE A 591 39.47 -2.69 -23.42
CA ILE A 591 40.15 -1.63 -24.20
C ILE A 591 39.47 -0.25 -24.18
N PHE A 592 38.21 -0.19 -23.72
CA PHE A 592 37.41 1.04 -23.69
C PHE A 592 37.45 1.79 -22.35
N LEU A 593 37.98 1.17 -21.29
CA LEU A 593 37.98 1.71 -19.93
C LEU A 593 38.79 3.01 -19.80
N PRO A 594 38.36 3.99 -18.97
CA PRO A 594 39.12 5.19 -18.66
C PRO A 594 40.57 4.89 -18.24
N PRO A 595 41.57 5.68 -18.67
CA PRO A 595 42.95 5.51 -18.21
C PRO A 595 43.07 5.89 -16.73
N ILE A 596 43.85 5.11 -15.97
CA ILE A 596 44.15 5.38 -14.57
C ILE A 596 45.54 6.03 -14.47
N ASN A 597 45.70 7.01 -13.58
CA ASN A 597 46.97 7.68 -13.35
C ASN A 597 47.97 6.70 -12.68
N PRO A 598 49.08 6.33 -13.34
CA PRO A 598 50.01 5.31 -12.83
C PRO A 598 50.77 5.74 -11.56
N ASN A 599 50.68 7.02 -11.16
CA ASN A 599 51.29 7.54 -9.94
C ASN A 599 50.45 7.28 -8.68
N ILE A 600 49.26 6.66 -8.79
CA ILE A 600 48.37 6.37 -7.66
C ILE A 600 48.07 4.86 -7.65
N SER A 601 48.34 4.20 -6.52
CA SER A 601 48.03 2.78 -6.32
C SER A 601 46.53 2.53 -6.36
N LEU A 602 46.09 1.51 -7.11
CA LEU A 602 44.68 1.28 -7.42
C LEU A 602 43.82 1.01 -6.18
N GLY A 603 44.30 0.23 -5.21
CA GLY A 603 43.64 0.06 -3.91
C GLY A 603 43.35 1.38 -3.15
N LYS A 604 44.16 2.44 -3.33
CA LYS A 604 43.86 3.76 -2.74
C LYS A 604 42.74 4.51 -3.46
N LEU A 605 42.62 4.35 -4.78
CA LEU A 605 41.49 4.88 -5.55
C LEU A 605 40.20 4.13 -5.20
N LEU A 606 40.29 2.81 -4.99
CA LEU A 606 39.18 1.98 -4.49
C LEU A 606 38.72 2.49 -3.11
N ILE A 607 39.64 2.66 -2.16
CA ILE A 607 39.35 3.23 -0.81
C ILE A 607 38.69 4.61 -0.91
N ASP A 608 39.22 5.54 -1.70
CA ASP A 608 38.65 6.88 -1.90
C ASP A 608 37.24 6.83 -2.52
N SER A 609 37.00 5.92 -3.47
CA SER A 609 35.68 5.74 -4.08
C SER A 609 34.63 5.21 -3.10
N VAL A 610 35.01 4.27 -2.21
CA VAL A 610 34.12 3.74 -1.16
C VAL A 610 33.80 4.82 -0.12
N CYS A 611 34.82 5.57 0.34
CA CYS A 611 34.62 6.68 1.28
C CYS A 611 33.72 7.82 0.75
N ARG A 612 33.58 7.94 -0.58
CA ARG A 612 32.71 8.92 -1.23
C ARG A 612 31.35 8.38 -1.67
N GLY A 613 31.15 7.06 -1.65
CA GLY A 613 29.98 6.42 -2.27
C GLY A 613 29.94 6.51 -3.80
N ASP A 614 31.07 6.80 -4.47
CA ASP A 614 31.11 6.96 -5.94
C ASP A 614 31.14 5.59 -6.63
N MET A 615 29.95 5.07 -6.94
CA MET A 615 29.75 3.80 -7.67
C MET A 615 30.44 3.78 -9.04
N ARG A 616 30.67 4.93 -9.68
CA ARG A 616 31.32 5.00 -11.00
C ARG A 616 32.83 4.85 -10.88
N ALA A 617 33.46 5.58 -9.96
CA ALA A 617 34.88 5.42 -9.64
C ALA A 617 35.18 4.04 -9.05
N PHE A 618 34.27 3.52 -8.23
CA PHE A 618 34.35 2.19 -7.63
C PHE A 618 34.33 1.07 -8.69
N THR A 619 33.37 1.09 -9.62
CA THR A 619 33.31 0.13 -10.75
C THR A 619 34.54 0.24 -11.65
N LEU A 620 35.04 1.45 -11.91
CA LEU A 620 36.31 1.66 -12.65
C LEU A 620 37.51 1.01 -11.95
N CYS A 621 37.54 1.01 -10.62
CA CYS A 621 38.58 0.32 -9.85
C CYS A 621 38.39 -1.19 -9.92
N LEU A 622 37.21 -1.72 -9.56
CA LEU A 622 36.92 -3.16 -9.58
C LEU A 622 37.17 -3.82 -10.94
N ALA A 623 36.97 -3.10 -12.05
CA ALA A 623 37.27 -3.58 -13.40
C ALA A 623 38.76 -3.94 -13.61
N ARG A 624 39.67 -3.40 -12.79
CA ARG A 624 41.14 -3.59 -12.87
C ARG A 624 41.82 -4.09 -11.59
N CYS A 625 41.14 -4.10 -10.45
CA CYS A 625 41.73 -4.49 -9.17
C CYS A 625 42.30 -5.91 -9.16
N SER A 626 43.47 -6.06 -8.54
CA SER A 626 43.99 -7.35 -8.07
C SER A 626 43.39 -7.73 -6.71
N TYR A 627 43.58 -8.99 -6.29
CA TYR A 627 43.23 -9.45 -4.94
C TYR A 627 43.91 -8.62 -3.83
N GLU A 628 45.12 -8.12 -4.09
CA GLU A 628 45.88 -7.28 -3.17
C GLU A 628 45.25 -5.87 -3.03
N ASP A 629 44.79 -5.26 -4.13
CA ASP A 629 44.11 -3.95 -4.11
C ASP A 629 42.82 -3.96 -3.29
N ILE A 630 42.06 -5.07 -3.38
CA ILE A 630 40.74 -5.23 -2.74
C ILE A 630 40.87 -5.43 -1.23
N ASN A 631 41.95 -6.06 -0.79
CA ASN A 631 42.25 -6.31 0.61
C ASN A 631 43.28 -5.32 1.20
N MET A 632 43.63 -4.27 0.45
CA MET A 632 44.60 -3.25 0.85
C MET A 632 44.10 -2.46 2.09
N PRO A 633 44.92 -2.27 3.13
CA PRO A 633 44.58 -1.41 4.26
C PRO A 633 44.70 0.08 3.89
N VAL A 634 43.95 0.95 4.57
CA VAL A 634 44.01 2.42 4.39
C VAL A 634 45.43 2.94 4.63
N SER A 635 46.12 2.44 5.66
CA SER A 635 47.54 2.73 5.91
C SER A 635 48.20 1.65 6.77
N MET A 636 49.48 1.84 7.12
CA MET A 636 50.17 0.97 8.08
C MET A 636 49.68 1.16 9.53
N GLU A 637 49.04 2.30 9.82
CA GLU A 637 48.46 2.62 11.14
C GLU A 637 46.97 2.26 11.20
N ASP A 638 46.29 2.31 10.05
CA ASP A 638 44.87 1.99 9.90
C ASP A 638 44.66 0.80 8.97
N LEU A 639 44.51 -0.38 9.57
CA LEU A 639 44.36 -1.66 8.88
C LEU A 639 42.94 -1.91 8.31
N ARG A 640 42.03 -0.93 8.36
CA ARG A 640 40.72 -1.05 7.70
C ARG A 640 40.88 -1.26 6.19
N THR A 641 40.15 -2.21 5.64
CA THR A 641 40.10 -2.50 4.19
C THR A 641 38.90 -1.82 3.52
N PRO A 642 38.82 -1.76 2.17
CA PRO A 642 37.62 -1.34 1.45
C PRO A 642 36.31 -1.95 1.99
N LEU A 643 36.31 -3.22 2.39
CA LEU A 643 35.12 -3.88 2.93
C LEU A 643 34.73 -3.33 4.31
N HIS A 644 35.70 -3.04 5.19
CA HIS A 644 35.43 -2.36 6.47
C HIS A 644 34.80 -0.98 6.25
N LEU A 645 35.23 -0.24 5.22
CA LEU A 645 34.72 1.09 4.91
C LEU A 645 33.31 1.04 4.28
N ALA A 646 33.03 0.06 3.42
CA ALA A 646 31.68 -0.21 2.90
C ALA A 646 30.71 -0.61 4.04
N CYS A 647 31.17 -1.45 4.97
CA CYS A 647 30.41 -1.81 6.17
C CYS A 647 30.19 -0.62 7.11
N ALA A 648 31.20 0.24 7.32
CA ALA A 648 31.10 1.43 8.16
C ALA A 648 30.24 2.56 7.57
N THR A 649 29.93 2.49 6.27
CA THR A 649 29.02 3.42 5.57
C THR A 649 27.64 2.79 5.28
N GLY A 650 27.42 1.54 5.68
CA GLY A 650 26.17 0.81 5.43
C GLY A 650 25.91 0.45 3.96
N ASN A 651 26.87 0.63 3.06
CA ASN A 651 26.66 0.48 1.61
C ASN A 651 26.66 -1.01 1.20
N LEU A 652 25.46 -1.61 1.22
CA LEU A 652 25.22 -3.01 0.88
C LEU A 652 25.69 -3.39 -0.54
N ALA A 653 25.50 -2.52 -1.53
CA ALA A 653 25.92 -2.77 -2.91
C ALA A 653 27.45 -2.82 -3.05
N MET A 654 28.17 -1.86 -2.46
CA MET A 654 29.64 -1.86 -2.46
C MET A 654 30.20 -3.06 -1.69
N ALA A 655 29.63 -3.39 -0.53
CA ALA A 655 30.03 -4.56 0.25
C ALA A 655 29.83 -5.87 -0.53
N GLN A 656 28.67 -6.05 -1.17
CA GLN A 656 28.36 -7.23 -1.97
C GLN A 656 29.30 -7.39 -3.17
N LEU A 657 29.62 -6.29 -3.87
CA LEU A 657 30.56 -6.30 -4.99
C LEU A 657 32.00 -6.63 -4.53
N LEU A 658 32.48 -6.05 -3.43
CA LEU A 658 33.79 -6.38 -2.85
C LEU A 658 33.89 -7.86 -2.49
N ILE A 659 32.86 -8.43 -1.86
CA ILE A 659 32.77 -9.87 -1.53
C ILE A 659 32.85 -10.72 -2.81
N TRP A 660 32.12 -10.37 -3.87
CA TRP A 660 32.17 -11.09 -5.14
C TRP A 660 33.51 -11.02 -5.89
N HIS A 661 34.33 -10.03 -5.56
CA HIS A 661 35.71 -9.87 -6.03
C HIS A 661 36.76 -10.43 -5.04
N LYS A 662 36.34 -11.22 -4.03
CA LYS A 662 37.18 -11.85 -2.99
C LYS A 662 37.80 -10.90 -1.95
N ALA A 663 37.04 -9.91 -1.47
CA ALA A 663 37.36 -9.23 -0.21
C ALA A 663 37.12 -10.17 0.99
N ASN A 664 38.06 -10.24 1.93
CA ASN A 664 37.94 -11.12 3.11
C ASN A 664 37.14 -10.44 4.26
N PRO A 665 35.95 -10.96 4.66
CA PRO A 665 35.20 -10.42 5.79
C PRO A 665 35.84 -10.74 7.16
N GLN A 666 36.77 -11.70 7.21
CA GLN A 666 37.48 -12.11 8.43
C GLN A 666 38.74 -11.27 8.72
N ASN A 667 39.14 -10.36 7.82
CA ASN A 667 40.24 -9.43 8.10
C ASN A 667 39.91 -8.58 9.34
N LEU A 668 40.94 -8.22 10.11
CA LEU A 668 40.83 -7.38 11.30
C LEU A 668 41.43 -6.00 11.04
N ASP A 669 40.79 -4.97 11.60
CA ASP A 669 41.37 -3.62 11.63
C ASP A 669 42.40 -3.44 12.76
N HIS A 670 42.89 -2.20 12.91
CA HIS A 670 43.90 -1.81 13.89
C HIS A 670 43.44 -1.89 15.36
N GLU A 671 42.14 -2.02 15.62
CA GLU A 671 41.55 -2.27 16.95
C GLU A 671 41.15 -3.75 17.16
N GLY A 672 41.40 -4.63 16.17
CA GLY A 672 40.99 -6.04 16.22
C GLY A 672 39.51 -6.26 15.88
N ARG A 673 38.86 -5.31 15.23
CA ARG A 673 37.46 -5.39 14.79
C ARG A 673 37.35 -6.06 13.41
N THR A 674 36.33 -6.89 13.22
CA THR A 674 35.90 -7.42 11.91
C THR A 674 34.87 -6.51 11.24
N CYS A 675 34.66 -6.67 9.93
CA CYS A 675 33.59 -6.00 9.17
C CYS A 675 32.21 -6.12 9.84
N MET A 676 31.88 -7.31 10.37
CA MET A 676 30.63 -7.58 11.11
C MET A 676 30.42 -6.68 12.32
N SER A 677 31.49 -6.29 13.02
CA SER A 677 31.37 -5.45 14.21
C SER A 677 31.03 -3.99 13.90
N TYR A 678 31.37 -3.50 12.70
CA TYR A 678 30.95 -2.18 12.21
C TYR A 678 29.45 -2.14 11.93
N VAL A 679 28.92 -3.17 11.26
CA VAL A 679 27.48 -3.25 10.94
C VAL A 679 26.65 -3.39 12.22
N ARG A 680 27.08 -4.24 13.16
CA ARG A 680 26.46 -4.36 14.50
C ARG A 680 26.65 -3.13 15.40
N ALA A 681 27.51 -2.18 15.02
CA ALA A 681 27.61 -0.88 15.68
C ALA A 681 26.61 0.11 15.07
N LEU A 682 26.52 0.18 13.73
CA LEU A 682 25.52 1.00 13.02
C LEU A 682 24.09 0.62 13.40
N GLU A 683 23.77 -0.68 13.40
CA GLU A 683 22.48 -1.25 13.80
C GLU A 683 22.00 -0.75 15.18
N ARG A 684 22.92 -0.53 16.12
CA ARG A 684 22.63 -0.02 17.48
C ARG A 684 22.48 1.51 17.57
N THR A 685 22.69 2.22 16.47
CA THR A 685 22.58 3.68 16.38
C THR A 685 21.44 4.15 15.48
N LEU A 686 20.65 3.22 14.96
CA LEU A 686 19.54 3.48 14.04
C LEU A 686 18.19 3.20 14.73
N ASP A 687 17.48 4.26 15.12
CA ASP A 687 16.12 4.15 15.68
C ASP A 687 15.05 3.82 14.60
N ASN A 688 15.43 3.83 13.32
CA ASN A 688 14.55 3.59 12.17
C ASN A 688 14.45 2.10 11.79
N SER A 689 13.22 1.61 11.62
CA SER A 689 12.95 0.22 11.22
C SER A 689 13.46 -0.14 9.82
N SER A 690 13.40 0.79 8.85
CA SER A 690 13.90 0.57 7.48
C SER A 690 15.42 0.37 7.46
N ASP A 691 16.15 1.26 8.13
CA ASP A 691 17.62 1.29 8.10
C ASP A 691 18.19 0.10 8.89
N SER A 692 17.53 -0.29 9.99
CA SER A 692 17.82 -1.54 10.71
C SER A 692 17.67 -2.77 9.80
N MET A 693 16.59 -2.86 9.02
CA MET A 693 16.37 -3.95 8.07
C MET A 693 17.39 -3.97 6.91
N GLU A 694 17.99 -2.82 6.56
CA GLU A 694 19.13 -2.76 5.62
C GLU A 694 20.42 -3.33 6.25
N MET A 695 20.70 -2.97 7.51
CA MET A 695 21.86 -3.51 8.24
C MET A 695 21.74 -5.02 8.45
N GLN A 696 20.53 -5.54 8.71
CA GLN A 696 20.29 -6.98 8.86
C GLN A 696 20.63 -7.77 7.57
N LYS A 697 20.27 -7.25 6.38
CA LYS A 697 20.66 -7.84 5.09
C LYS A 697 22.19 -7.82 4.88
N LEU A 698 22.85 -6.76 5.35
CA LEU A 698 24.30 -6.63 5.26
C LEU A 698 25.03 -7.61 6.20
N LEU A 699 24.48 -7.87 7.39
CA LEU A 699 24.94 -8.95 8.28
C LEU A 699 24.79 -10.32 7.59
N GLU A 700 23.63 -10.61 6.98
CA GLU A 700 23.37 -11.86 6.27
C GLU A 700 24.40 -12.12 5.15
N VAL A 701 24.65 -11.12 4.31
CA VAL A 701 25.64 -11.19 3.21
C VAL A 701 27.06 -11.41 3.72
N LEU A 702 27.45 -10.78 4.82
CA LEU A 702 28.76 -10.98 5.45
C LEU A 702 28.89 -12.35 6.13
N GLU A 703 27.83 -12.86 6.76
CA GLU A 703 27.83 -14.19 7.38
C GLU A 703 27.92 -15.29 6.31
N GLN A 704 27.17 -15.19 5.21
CA GLN A 704 27.29 -16.07 4.04
C GLN A 704 28.71 -16.04 3.43
N ALA A 705 29.32 -14.86 3.31
CA ALA A 705 30.70 -14.71 2.85
C ALA A 705 31.73 -15.31 3.82
N SER A 706 31.48 -15.23 5.13
CA SER A 706 32.39 -15.77 6.16
C SER A 706 32.42 -17.30 6.20
N VAL A 707 31.30 -17.95 5.87
CA VAL A 707 31.16 -19.41 5.78
C VAL A 707 31.76 -19.94 4.48
N SER A 708 31.38 -19.36 3.33
CA SER A 708 31.87 -19.81 2.01
C SER A 708 33.38 -19.62 1.82
N GLY A 709 34.01 -18.70 2.55
CA GLY A 709 35.47 -18.54 2.60
C GLY A 709 36.23 -19.70 3.25
N VAL A 710 35.56 -20.71 3.82
CA VAL A 710 36.19 -21.91 4.39
C VAL A 710 36.42 -22.98 3.32
N ASP A 711 35.47 -23.19 2.40
CA ASP A 711 35.50 -24.28 1.42
C ASP A 711 36.46 -24.01 0.23
N ASP A 712 36.65 -22.74 -0.13
CA ASP A 712 37.53 -22.28 -1.23
C ASP A 712 39.04 -22.54 -0.96
N VAL A 713 39.41 -22.99 0.25
CA VAL A 713 40.80 -23.24 0.67
C VAL A 713 41.26 -24.68 0.42
N GLU A 714 40.38 -25.68 0.54
CA GLU A 714 40.76 -27.09 0.32
C GLU A 714 40.84 -27.46 -1.17
N THR A 715 40.18 -26.70 -2.04
CA THR A 715 40.12 -27.00 -3.49
C THR A 715 41.32 -26.52 -4.31
N SER A 716 42.31 -25.84 -3.70
CA SER A 716 43.53 -25.37 -4.38
C SER A 716 44.73 -26.35 -4.30
N GLN A 717 44.52 -27.63 -4.00
CA GLN A 717 45.56 -28.67 -4.00
C GLN A 717 45.22 -29.94 -4.81
N TYR A 718 44.81 -29.81 -6.08
CA TYR A 718 44.93 -30.89 -7.08
C TYR A 718 45.13 -30.35 -8.50
#